data_AF-A0AAJ2WP02-F1
#
_entry.id   AF-A0AAJ2WP02-F1
#
_cell.length_a   1.000
_cell.length_b   1.000
_cell.length_c   1.000
_cell.angle_alpha   90.00
_cell.angle_beta   90.00
_cell.angle_gamma   90.00
#
_symmetry.space_group_name_H-M   'P 1'
#
loop_
_entity.id
_entity.type
_entity.pdbx_description
1 polymer ?
#
loop_
_entity_poly.entity_id
_entity_poly.type
_entity_poly.pdbx_seq_one_letter_code
_entity_poly.pdbx_strand_id
1 'polypeptide(L)'
;MTMPLFLRLRRTAAVLVAFALAGALLLAPSPPAHAADEFAQLRETWRALLVGPRDLDASIPAVAEKIAANDEVAREWYAQMDTSPDRTFVWPDLVAAEVEDDRSRSAQITTHYTRLLEMTTAYATNGSSLAGDTAYRDALLGALDWVEENLYNTTVEKYGNWWDWEIGAPLRLNEITVMLYDELTADQVGAYMAAVDRFSPEVKNTGANRIWKAHAVAGHGILTGTPEKLINARDGLSDVLAYAETGDGFHRDGSFIQHQAYAYAGGYGVQLILALSDLLVLLQNSSWPVTDPNIENIVPWVEDTFDPMIYRGAVMDAFRGRNIAREYTEDHVSGHQAIAAILRLSGSVDDEAAASFRSAAKQWILSDTYRDFVEHASISSIAEATALLADESVPEREEVLATYQFPRTDRAVHKREGWAMALSMYSERIKSYESINGEHLHGWHTADGMVSLYTSDLDQYSEGYWATVDPYRLPGTTVDTREREDRSGTGKLSPASWVGGTAVGGEFGATGIHLFGWESSLEARKSWFMLDEEVVALGADISASDGRAIETIVENRKLSDAGDDAITIDGEAMPTTADWSDTLEGVQTVHVATGEDADGGVGYYFPEEVTLNAARDLREGSWVDINDRPVTPTDVLDDTYGTFWLDHGVDPDRADYAYVMLPASTQDEVAAYAADSGVEILANTAQVQAVEDSGLGLAAANVWTDEPTEVGPLTVTGQSSVMVWDSPEGLRLSVSDPTHAEDGVVTVELDRASAGLVSAAEGMRVTQLSPTIQVEVDVAGSRGATFEALFGAPPAPGTLSSTSGHSGLRDGNHSVSWNLWWGSNASEVTIYENGEPVHTERLTVDGNASQTVSVDLTGRVNGTYEYTAEVVNGQGSAHPKPLTVKVTDAEPGTPKLSSDNWDKDGAYTVTADMWWGTNATSWRLLEDGVEIATGDLAAATPAAQRVRVPVEGRTAGTYAYVMEFTNHAGTTSSKTHKVTVR
;
A
#
# COMPACT_ATOMS: atom_id res chain seq x y z
N MET A 1 51.82 43.59 14.75
CA MET A 1 52.19 45.02 14.75
C MET A 1 51.39 45.68 15.86
N THR A 2 52.09 46.20 16.88
CA THR A 2 51.62 46.99 18.06
C THR A 2 50.52 46.41 18.97
N MET A 3 50.98 45.65 19.98
CA MET A 3 50.62 45.67 21.42
C MET A 3 50.53 47.12 22.01
N PRO A 4 50.23 47.38 23.31
CA PRO A 4 49.39 46.72 24.35
C PRO A 4 48.67 47.75 25.32
N LEU A 5 47.93 47.37 26.39
CA LEU A 5 48.33 47.23 27.83
C LEU A 5 47.24 47.98 28.66
N PHE A 6 46.68 47.55 29.80
CA PHE A 6 47.23 47.05 31.07
C PHE A 6 46.15 46.23 31.82
N LEU A 7 46.34 44.99 32.30
CA LEU A 7 47.17 44.46 33.40
C LEU A 7 46.62 44.66 34.84
N ARG A 8 46.33 43.51 35.49
CA ARG A 8 46.64 43.09 36.90
C ARG A 8 45.41 42.71 37.74
N LEU A 9 45.40 41.69 38.59
CA LEU A 9 46.20 40.47 38.82
C LEU A 9 45.51 39.72 40.00
N ARG A 10 45.36 38.39 39.90
CA ARG A 10 45.45 37.35 40.97
C ARG A 10 44.39 37.21 42.11
N ARG A 11 43.77 36.01 42.07
CA ARG A 11 43.85 34.85 43.03
C ARG A 11 42.98 34.77 44.31
N THR A 12 42.15 33.70 44.31
CA THR A 12 41.83 32.69 45.36
C THR A 12 41.12 33.05 46.68
N ALA A 13 39.90 32.49 46.81
CA ALA A 13 39.36 31.63 47.89
C ALA A 13 39.30 32.12 49.36
N ALA A 14 38.08 32.21 49.92
CA ALA A 14 37.61 31.47 51.12
C ALA A 14 36.28 32.03 51.69
N VAL A 15 35.21 31.25 51.58
CA VAL A 15 34.31 30.75 52.65
C VAL A 15 33.89 31.67 53.82
N LEU A 16 32.55 31.80 53.95
CA LEU A 16 31.69 32.04 55.14
C LEU A 16 31.70 33.40 55.86
N VAL A 17 30.63 34.19 55.62
CA VAL A 17 29.82 34.76 56.70
C VAL A 17 28.34 34.61 56.31
N ALA A 18 27.66 33.73 57.05
CA ALA A 18 26.22 33.56 57.08
C ALA A 18 25.55 34.62 57.97
N PHE A 19 24.24 34.77 57.81
CA PHE A 19 23.27 35.58 58.60
C PHE A 19 23.15 37.07 58.27
N ALA A 20 22.35 37.37 57.23
CA ALA A 20 21.29 38.39 57.29
C ALA A 20 20.52 38.44 55.96
N LEU A 21 19.53 37.56 55.76
CA LEU A 21 18.38 37.76 54.86
C LEU A 21 17.44 36.54 54.95
N ALA A 22 16.95 36.28 56.17
CA ALA A 22 15.74 35.51 56.38
C ALA A 22 14.59 36.53 56.41
N GLY A 23 13.86 36.67 55.30
CA GLY A 23 12.75 37.62 55.19
C GLY A 23 12.41 38.04 53.76
N ALA A 24 12.32 37.08 52.84
CA ALA A 24 11.64 37.27 51.54
C ALA A 24 11.45 35.88 50.91
N LEU A 25 10.57 35.08 51.50
CA LEU A 25 9.94 33.95 50.83
C LEU A 25 8.48 34.33 50.60
N LEU A 26 7.92 33.85 49.49
CA LEU A 26 6.53 33.90 49.05
C LEU A 26 6.14 35.15 48.25
N LEU A 27 6.48 35.12 46.96
CA LEU A 27 5.58 35.41 45.85
C LEU A 27 6.32 34.92 44.59
N ALA A 28 5.95 33.74 44.09
CA ALA A 28 6.29 33.39 42.71
C ALA A 28 5.68 34.49 41.81
N PRO A 29 6.41 35.02 40.82
CA PRO A 29 5.81 35.95 39.89
C PRO A 29 4.69 35.23 39.14
N SER A 30 3.48 35.77 39.19
CA SER A 30 2.41 35.36 38.27
C SER A 30 2.93 35.47 36.84
N PRO A 31 2.62 34.52 35.95
CA PRO A 31 3.00 34.64 34.55
C PRO A 31 2.49 35.98 33.98
N PRO A 32 3.23 36.63 33.07
CA PRO A 32 2.76 37.86 32.42
C PRO A 32 1.39 37.61 31.78
N ALA A 33 0.50 38.61 31.77
CA ALA A 33 -0.88 38.45 31.30
C ALA A 33 -1.01 37.77 29.92
N HIS A 34 -0.06 38.05 29.01
CA HIS A 34 0.03 37.41 27.69
C HIS A 34 0.27 35.89 27.73
N ALA A 35 0.99 35.37 28.74
CA ALA A 35 1.21 33.93 28.91
C ALA A 35 0.01 33.25 29.57
N ALA A 36 -0.72 33.95 30.45
CA ALA A 36 -1.95 33.41 31.05
C ALA A 36 -3.05 33.19 29.99
N ASP A 37 -3.15 34.09 29.02
CA ASP A 37 -4.10 33.98 27.90
C ASP A 37 -3.74 32.81 26.95
N GLU A 38 -2.46 32.53 26.77
CA GLU A 38 -1.96 31.45 25.89
C GLU A 38 -2.23 30.04 26.45
N PHE A 39 -2.03 29.82 27.76
CA PHE A 39 -2.39 28.53 28.38
C PHE A 39 -3.90 28.28 28.36
N ALA A 40 -4.73 29.32 28.45
CA ALA A 40 -6.18 29.18 28.29
C ALA A 40 -6.55 28.73 26.86
N GLN A 41 -5.88 29.28 25.85
CA GLN A 41 -6.05 28.83 24.46
C GLN A 41 -5.64 27.37 24.28
N LEU A 42 -4.49 26.94 24.83
CA LEU A 42 -4.05 25.54 24.79
C LEU A 42 -5.06 24.59 25.44
N ARG A 43 -5.64 24.97 26.59
CA ARG A 43 -6.70 24.18 27.24
C ARG A 43 -7.95 24.06 26.38
N GLU A 44 -8.38 25.14 25.73
CA GLU A 44 -9.56 25.09 24.86
C GLU A 44 -9.30 24.26 23.60
N THR A 45 -8.12 24.38 22.96
CA THR A 45 -7.71 23.51 21.84
C THR A 45 -7.74 22.04 22.25
N TRP A 46 -7.18 21.70 23.41
CA TRP A 46 -7.18 20.32 23.88
C TRP A 46 -8.59 19.81 24.22
N ARG A 47 -9.40 20.62 24.90
CA ARG A 47 -10.81 20.28 25.15
C ARG A 47 -11.55 20.03 23.84
N ALA A 48 -11.32 20.84 22.81
CA ALA A 48 -11.95 20.66 21.51
C ALA A 48 -11.51 19.38 20.78
N LEU A 49 -10.27 18.93 20.95
CA LEU A 49 -9.79 17.64 20.44
C LEU A 49 -10.51 16.45 21.08
N LEU A 50 -10.90 16.56 22.36
CA LEU A 50 -11.56 15.48 23.11
C LEU A 50 -13.07 15.40 22.86
N VAL A 51 -13.76 16.54 22.85
CA VAL A 51 -15.24 16.61 22.86
C VAL A 51 -15.82 17.53 21.77
N GLY A 52 -15.04 17.79 20.70
CA GLY A 52 -15.42 18.69 19.61
C GLY A 52 -15.40 20.17 20.01
N PRO A 53 -15.51 21.12 19.08
CA PRO A 53 -15.53 22.55 19.41
C PRO A 53 -16.79 22.96 20.20
N ARG A 54 -16.79 24.15 20.79
CA ARG A 54 -17.95 24.64 21.59
C ARG A 54 -19.21 24.86 20.73
N ASP A 55 -19.05 25.08 19.44
CA ASP A 55 -20.12 25.21 18.46
C ASP A 55 -20.36 23.93 17.64
N LEU A 56 -19.94 22.76 18.17
CA LEU A 56 -20.23 21.44 17.60
C LEU A 56 -21.70 21.32 17.17
N ASP A 57 -21.93 20.97 15.90
CA ASP A 57 -23.26 20.77 15.35
C ASP A 57 -23.79 19.38 15.74
N ALA A 58 -24.45 19.31 16.89
CA ALA A 58 -25.11 18.10 17.39
C ALA A 58 -26.33 17.67 16.55
N SER A 59 -26.66 18.34 15.44
CA SER A 59 -27.72 17.91 14.51
C SER A 59 -27.22 16.95 13.42
N ILE A 60 -25.90 16.82 13.24
CA ILE A 60 -25.30 15.78 12.39
C ILE A 60 -25.67 14.41 12.98
N PRO A 61 -26.33 13.50 12.23
CA PRO A 61 -26.83 12.23 12.78
C PRO A 61 -25.77 11.42 13.53
N ALA A 62 -24.60 11.20 12.92
CA ALA A 62 -23.50 10.47 13.54
C ALA A 62 -22.99 11.13 14.83
N VAL A 63 -22.94 12.46 14.89
CA VAL A 63 -22.57 13.19 16.12
C VAL A 63 -23.63 12.98 17.21
N ALA A 64 -24.91 13.10 16.86
CA ALA A 64 -26.02 12.90 17.79
C ALA A 64 -26.06 11.47 18.35
N GLU A 65 -25.85 10.48 17.51
CA GLU A 65 -25.77 9.06 17.88
C GLU A 65 -24.58 8.79 18.79
N LYS A 66 -23.40 9.33 18.45
CA LYS A 66 -22.21 9.20 19.31
C LYS A 66 -22.41 9.86 20.68
N ILE A 67 -23.03 11.03 20.74
CA ILE A 67 -23.40 11.69 22.00
C ILE A 67 -24.35 10.81 22.82
N ALA A 68 -25.38 10.24 22.18
CA ALA A 68 -26.34 9.38 22.86
C ALA A 68 -25.69 8.11 23.42
N ALA A 69 -24.79 7.48 22.65
CA ALA A 69 -24.03 6.31 23.10
C ALA A 69 -23.11 6.64 24.28
N ASN A 70 -22.39 7.76 24.21
CA ASN A 70 -21.57 8.22 25.34
C ASN A 70 -22.42 8.51 26.59
N ASP A 71 -23.59 9.11 26.43
CA ASP A 71 -24.54 9.37 27.52
C ASP A 71 -25.06 8.07 28.16
N GLU A 72 -25.26 7.01 27.38
CA GLU A 72 -25.69 5.71 27.88
C GLU A 72 -24.63 5.07 28.78
N VAL A 73 -23.40 4.93 28.26
CA VAL A 73 -22.25 4.40 29.03
C VAL A 73 -22.02 5.21 30.31
N ALA A 74 -22.05 6.54 30.21
CA ALA A 74 -21.89 7.43 31.36
C ALA A 74 -22.97 7.22 32.43
N ARG A 75 -24.23 6.99 32.04
CA ARG A 75 -25.32 6.69 32.98
C ARG A 75 -25.15 5.33 33.64
N GLU A 76 -24.63 4.34 32.93
CA GLU A 76 -24.34 3.02 33.51
C GLU A 76 -23.29 3.12 34.61
N TRP A 77 -22.19 3.84 34.37
CA TRP A 77 -21.18 4.07 35.40
C TRP A 77 -21.71 4.90 36.56
N TYR A 78 -22.52 5.93 36.28
CA TYR A 78 -23.14 6.73 37.33
C TYR A 78 -24.09 5.92 38.20
N ALA A 79 -24.89 5.01 37.61
CA ALA A 79 -25.81 4.16 38.34
C ALA A 79 -25.11 3.16 39.28
N GLN A 80 -23.89 2.74 38.93
CA GLN A 80 -23.08 1.80 39.72
C GLN A 80 -22.19 2.49 40.75
N MET A 81 -22.05 3.82 40.69
CA MET A 81 -21.18 4.59 41.58
C MET A 81 -21.77 4.68 42.99
N ASP A 82 -20.94 4.45 44.01
CA ASP A 82 -21.28 4.81 45.39
C ASP A 82 -21.10 6.32 45.56
N THR A 83 -22.22 7.05 45.65
CA THR A 83 -22.23 8.51 45.86
C THR A 83 -22.31 8.92 47.33
N SER A 84 -22.20 7.98 48.28
CA SER A 84 -22.26 8.28 49.70
C SER A 84 -21.04 9.09 50.17
N PRO A 85 -21.19 9.95 51.19
CA PRO A 85 -20.07 10.73 51.74
C PRO A 85 -19.06 9.89 52.52
N ASP A 86 -19.45 8.67 52.94
CA ASP A 86 -18.65 7.71 53.70
C ASP A 86 -18.20 6.50 52.87
N ARG A 87 -18.23 6.63 51.52
CA ARG A 87 -17.84 5.57 50.58
C ARG A 87 -16.41 5.07 50.83
N THR A 88 -16.23 3.76 50.72
CA THR A 88 -14.91 3.09 50.81
C THR A 88 -14.36 2.62 49.46
N PHE A 89 -15.12 2.85 48.39
CA PHE A 89 -14.77 2.63 46.99
C PHE A 89 -15.62 3.59 46.12
N VAL A 90 -15.24 3.83 44.87
CA VAL A 90 -16.11 4.54 43.91
C VAL A 90 -17.06 3.55 43.24
N TRP A 91 -16.53 2.41 42.79
CA TRP A 91 -17.31 1.32 42.23
C TRP A 91 -17.01 0.01 42.97
N PRO A 92 -18.03 -0.83 43.24
CA PRO A 92 -17.88 -2.02 44.05
C PRO A 92 -17.03 -3.12 43.40
N ASP A 93 -16.84 -3.09 42.09
CA ASP A 93 -15.98 -4.00 41.34
C ASP A 93 -14.52 -3.53 41.25
N LEU A 94 -14.23 -2.28 41.67
CA LEU A 94 -12.89 -1.70 41.62
C LEU A 94 -12.26 -1.49 43.00
N VAL A 95 -12.08 -2.58 43.76
CA VAL A 95 -11.49 -2.54 45.11
C VAL A 95 -10.05 -3.05 45.09
N ALA A 96 -9.08 -2.17 44.83
CA ALA A 96 -7.67 -2.53 44.65
C ALA A 96 -7.06 -3.34 45.80
N ALA A 97 -7.51 -3.12 47.05
CA ALA A 97 -7.04 -3.88 48.21
C ALA A 97 -7.45 -5.37 48.20
N GLU A 98 -8.47 -5.73 47.42
CA GLU A 98 -9.02 -7.09 47.31
C GLU A 98 -8.42 -7.88 46.13
N VAL A 99 -7.60 -7.24 45.29
CA VAL A 99 -6.98 -7.87 44.12
C VAL A 99 -5.64 -8.50 44.51
N GLU A 100 -5.55 -9.84 44.40
CA GLU A 100 -4.33 -10.60 44.72
C GLU A 100 -3.24 -10.48 43.64
N ASP A 101 -3.62 -10.43 42.35
CA ASP A 101 -2.67 -10.24 41.25
C ASP A 101 -2.18 -8.77 41.19
N ASP A 102 -0.87 -8.58 41.36
CA ASP A 102 -0.28 -7.25 41.49
C ASP A 102 -0.44 -6.39 40.22
N ARG A 103 -0.47 -7.01 39.02
CA ARG A 103 -0.69 -6.30 37.75
C ARG A 103 -2.11 -5.76 37.66
N SER A 104 -3.07 -6.62 37.95
CA SER A 104 -4.48 -6.30 38.02
C SER A 104 -4.75 -5.22 39.06
N ARG A 105 -3.99 -5.23 40.16
CA ARG A 105 -4.12 -4.25 41.23
C ARG A 105 -3.82 -2.82 40.79
N SER A 106 -2.76 -2.59 39.99
CA SER A 106 -2.48 -1.24 39.45
C SER A 106 -3.44 -0.85 38.33
N ALA A 107 -3.87 -1.81 37.51
CA ALA A 107 -4.83 -1.59 36.43
C ALA A 107 -6.17 -1.00 36.92
N GLN A 108 -6.55 -1.30 38.18
CA GLN A 108 -7.70 -0.68 38.84
C GLN A 108 -7.63 0.85 38.84
N ILE A 109 -6.45 1.45 39.05
CA ILE A 109 -6.29 2.91 39.05
C ILE A 109 -6.62 3.49 37.67
N THR A 110 -6.04 2.91 36.62
CA THR A 110 -6.33 3.32 35.25
C THR A 110 -7.80 3.10 34.89
N THR A 111 -8.41 2.02 35.38
CA THR A 111 -9.82 1.69 35.14
C THR A 111 -10.75 2.71 35.79
N HIS A 112 -10.46 3.16 37.02
CA HIS A 112 -11.20 4.27 37.64
C HIS A 112 -11.16 5.52 36.78
N TYR A 113 -9.97 5.97 36.36
CA TYR A 113 -9.87 7.15 35.53
C TYR A 113 -10.43 6.96 34.12
N THR A 114 -10.50 5.72 33.60
CA THR A 114 -11.15 5.44 32.31
C THR A 114 -12.66 5.61 32.41
N ARG A 115 -13.33 5.03 33.43
CA ARG A 115 -14.76 5.26 33.67
C ARG A 115 -15.07 6.73 33.96
N LEU A 116 -14.24 7.40 34.75
CA LEU A 116 -14.38 8.83 35.02
C LEU A 116 -14.18 9.67 33.76
N LEU A 117 -13.28 9.27 32.85
CA LEU A 117 -13.08 9.93 31.56
C LEU A 117 -14.33 9.79 30.69
N GLU A 118 -14.91 8.60 30.55
CA GLU A 118 -16.15 8.38 29.79
C GLU A 118 -17.30 9.22 30.37
N MET A 119 -17.44 9.22 31.70
CA MET A 119 -18.40 10.06 32.41
C MET A 119 -18.18 11.56 32.17
N THR A 120 -16.91 11.98 32.13
CA THR A 120 -16.53 13.38 31.89
C THR A 120 -16.77 13.79 30.44
N THR A 121 -16.43 12.94 29.48
CA THR A 121 -16.65 13.13 28.06
C THR A 121 -18.13 13.40 27.80
N ALA A 122 -19.03 12.59 28.36
CA ALA A 122 -20.47 12.82 28.25
C ALA A 122 -20.87 14.19 28.83
N TYR A 123 -20.50 14.49 30.08
CA TYR A 123 -20.83 15.79 30.72
C TYR A 123 -20.28 17.01 29.97
N ALA A 124 -19.05 16.92 29.44
CA ALA A 124 -18.36 18.03 28.81
C ALA A 124 -18.72 18.22 27.32
N THR A 125 -19.45 17.28 26.71
CA THR A 125 -19.85 17.35 25.31
C THR A 125 -21.10 18.21 25.13
N ASN A 126 -21.02 19.20 24.24
CA ASN A 126 -22.19 20.02 23.91
C ASN A 126 -23.24 19.19 23.17
N GLY A 127 -24.50 19.27 23.63
CA GLY A 127 -25.60 18.46 23.11
C GLY A 127 -25.89 17.19 23.92
N SER A 128 -24.98 16.79 24.82
CA SER A 128 -25.25 15.73 25.80
C SER A 128 -26.43 16.10 26.70
N SER A 129 -27.21 15.10 27.07
CA SER A 129 -28.29 15.23 28.06
C SER A 129 -27.77 15.32 29.50
N LEU A 130 -26.51 14.96 29.74
CA LEU A 130 -25.84 15.06 31.03
C LEU A 130 -25.14 16.43 31.21
N ALA A 131 -24.93 17.17 30.12
CA ALA A 131 -24.32 18.49 30.17
C ALA A 131 -25.13 19.46 31.06
N GLY A 132 -24.47 20.01 32.08
CA GLY A 132 -25.08 20.92 33.05
C GLY A 132 -25.92 20.26 34.14
N ASP A 133 -25.98 18.94 34.23
CA ASP A 133 -26.57 18.25 35.38
C ASP A 133 -25.66 18.41 36.61
N THR A 134 -26.10 19.24 37.56
CA THR A 134 -25.32 19.55 38.77
C THR A 134 -25.15 18.35 39.70
N ALA A 135 -26.12 17.44 39.78
CA ALA A 135 -26.04 16.28 40.67
C ALA A 135 -25.06 15.23 40.11
N TYR A 136 -25.09 15.02 38.80
CA TYR A 136 -24.12 14.21 38.09
C TYR A 136 -22.70 14.78 38.23
N ARG A 137 -22.54 16.09 37.98
CA ARG A 137 -21.27 16.81 38.13
C ARG A 137 -20.71 16.66 39.55
N ASP A 138 -21.52 16.94 40.57
CA ASP A 138 -21.04 16.90 41.96
C ASP A 138 -20.59 15.48 42.37
N ALA A 139 -21.25 14.44 41.87
CA ALA A 139 -20.84 13.06 42.08
C ALA A 139 -19.54 12.70 41.34
N LEU A 140 -19.40 13.14 40.09
CA LEU A 140 -18.18 13.00 39.28
C LEU A 140 -16.97 13.65 39.98
N LEU A 141 -17.12 14.90 40.43
CA LEU A 141 -16.07 15.62 41.15
C LEU A 141 -15.73 14.94 42.48
N GLY A 142 -16.74 14.51 43.25
CA GLY A 142 -16.49 13.77 44.50
C GLY A 142 -15.81 12.43 44.29
N ALA A 143 -16.03 11.75 43.16
CA ALA A 143 -15.32 10.53 42.82
C ALA A 143 -13.85 10.81 42.43
N LEU A 144 -13.57 11.89 41.70
CA LEU A 144 -12.20 12.32 41.38
C LEU A 144 -11.41 12.65 42.65
N ASP A 145 -11.99 13.44 43.56
CA ASP A 145 -11.39 13.77 44.85
C ASP A 145 -11.11 12.48 45.65
N TRP A 146 -12.05 11.53 45.67
CA TRP A 146 -11.86 10.26 46.37
C TRP A 146 -10.71 9.43 45.80
N VAL A 147 -10.60 9.32 44.46
CA VAL A 147 -9.51 8.56 43.81
C VAL A 147 -8.16 9.23 44.06
N GLU A 148 -8.07 10.56 44.03
CA GLU A 148 -6.87 11.29 44.43
C GLU A 148 -6.52 10.95 45.88
N GLU A 149 -7.43 11.20 46.83
CA GLU A 149 -7.15 11.07 48.26
C GLU A 149 -6.73 9.66 48.68
N ASN A 150 -7.27 8.63 48.03
CA ASN A 150 -7.13 7.24 48.48
C ASN A 150 -6.21 6.38 47.60
N LEU A 151 -6.11 6.63 46.29
CA LEU A 151 -5.44 5.73 45.36
C LEU A 151 -4.26 6.37 44.63
N TYR A 152 -4.42 7.59 44.11
CA TYR A 152 -3.47 8.20 43.19
C TYR A 152 -3.09 9.63 43.63
N ASN A 153 -2.17 9.72 44.59
CA ASN A 153 -1.68 10.99 45.15
C ASN A 153 -0.18 10.99 45.42
N THR A 154 0.29 12.12 45.96
CA THR A 154 1.70 12.37 46.24
C THR A 154 2.31 11.53 47.37
N THR A 155 1.53 10.71 48.08
CA THR A 155 1.99 9.91 49.24
C THR A 155 1.93 8.41 49.01
N VAL A 156 1.17 7.94 48.02
CA VAL A 156 1.07 6.52 47.68
C VAL A 156 2.34 6.04 46.98
N GLU A 157 2.84 4.86 47.37
CA GLU A 157 3.97 4.19 46.73
C GLU A 157 3.48 3.32 45.57
N LYS A 158 4.24 3.30 44.47
CA LYS A 158 3.89 2.52 43.27
C LYS A 158 3.84 1.02 43.59
N TYR A 159 2.89 0.33 42.98
CA TYR A 159 2.76 -1.13 43.00
C TYR A 159 2.28 -1.64 41.63
N GLY A 160 2.42 -2.94 41.35
CA GLY A 160 1.96 -3.50 40.08
C GLY A 160 2.71 -2.98 38.86
N ASN A 161 1.98 -2.79 37.77
CA ASN A 161 2.51 -2.32 36.50
C ASN A 161 2.81 -0.82 36.54
N TRP A 162 4.05 -0.45 36.24
CA TRP A 162 4.50 0.95 36.20
C TRP A 162 3.71 1.81 35.20
N TRP A 163 3.22 1.20 34.11
CA TRP A 163 2.50 1.91 33.06
C TRP A 163 1.23 2.58 33.60
N ASP A 164 0.50 1.94 34.51
CA ASP A 164 -0.72 2.52 35.11
C ASP A 164 -0.43 3.81 35.88
N TRP A 165 0.72 3.86 36.55
CA TRP A 165 1.13 5.02 37.35
C TRP A 165 1.71 6.15 36.52
N GLU A 166 2.52 5.82 35.51
CA GLU A 166 3.33 6.81 34.80
C GLU A 166 2.72 7.23 33.47
N ILE A 167 1.73 6.50 32.96
CA ILE A 167 1.11 6.74 31.65
C ILE A 167 -0.41 6.65 31.74
N GLY A 168 -0.96 5.50 32.14
CA GLY A 168 -2.40 5.23 32.16
C GLY A 168 -3.17 6.30 32.94
N ALA A 169 -3.01 6.35 34.26
CA ALA A 169 -3.68 7.33 35.11
C ALA A 169 -3.35 8.79 34.74
N PRO A 170 -2.08 9.21 34.53
CA PRO A 170 -1.75 10.58 34.10
C PRO A 170 -2.49 11.08 32.87
N LEU A 171 -2.56 10.26 31.80
CA LEU A 171 -3.20 10.66 30.56
C LEU A 171 -4.69 10.96 30.78
N ARG A 172 -5.40 9.99 31.38
CA ARG A 172 -6.85 10.14 31.61
C ARG A 172 -7.14 11.26 32.61
N LEU A 173 -6.37 11.38 33.69
CA LEU A 173 -6.56 12.46 34.66
C LEU A 173 -6.34 13.84 34.04
N ASN A 174 -5.34 14.00 33.16
CA ASN A 174 -5.14 15.27 32.48
C ASN A 174 -6.31 15.60 31.53
N GLU A 175 -6.80 14.62 30.76
CA GLU A 175 -7.95 14.77 29.86
C GLU A 175 -9.23 15.16 30.61
N ILE A 176 -9.48 14.50 31.75
CA ILE A 176 -10.58 14.85 32.66
C ILE A 176 -10.42 16.29 33.16
N THR A 177 -9.22 16.63 33.65
CA THR A 177 -8.95 17.94 34.25
C THR A 177 -9.10 19.06 33.21
N VAL A 178 -8.68 18.87 31.95
CA VAL A 178 -8.84 19.90 30.92
C VAL A 178 -10.30 20.09 30.52
N MET A 179 -11.08 19.02 30.45
CA MET A 179 -12.52 19.11 30.15
C MET A 179 -13.34 19.75 31.29
N LEU A 180 -12.96 19.50 32.55
CA LEU A 180 -13.62 20.04 33.73
C LEU A 180 -12.97 21.30 34.29
N TYR A 181 -12.01 21.92 33.59
CA TYR A 181 -11.15 22.96 34.15
C TYR A 181 -11.93 24.12 34.79
N ASP A 182 -13.06 24.52 34.17
CA ASP A 182 -13.91 25.61 34.66
C ASP A 182 -14.82 25.21 35.84
N GLU A 183 -14.98 23.91 36.10
CA GLU A 183 -15.75 23.35 37.22
C GLU A 183 -14.87 23.02 38.43
N LEU A 184 -13.54 22.96 38.25
CA LEU A 184 -12.57 22.60 39.26
C LEU A 184 -12.04 23.83 40.01
N THR A 185 -11.77 23.65 41.30
CA THR A 185 -11.03 24.66 42.08
C THR A 185 -9.53 24.61 41.74
N ALA A 186 -8.83 25.73 41.96
CA ALA A 186 -7.38 25.77 41.78
C ALA A 186 -6.63 24.76 42.69
N ASP A 187 -7.18 24.46 43.87
CA ASP A 187 -6.61 23.48 44.80
C ASP A 187 -6.76 22.05 44.25
N GLN A 188 -7.91 21.71 43.65
CA GLN A 188 -8.12 20.41 43.00
C GLN A 188 -7.17 20.22 41.80
N VAL A 189 -7.11 21.21 40.90
CA VAL A 189 -6.16 21.18 39.77
C VAL A 189 -4.73 21.01 40.29
N GLY A 190 -4.36 21.74 41.34
CA GLY A 190 -3.05 21.62 41.98
C GLY A 190 -2.76 20.24 42.54
N ALA A 191 -3.72 19.61 43.23
CA ALA A 191 -3.57 18.27 43.81
C ALA A 191 -3.44 17.19 42.71
N TYR A 192 -4.33 17.21 41.72
CA TYR A 192 -4.31 16.27 40.60
C TYR A 192 -2.99 16.36 39.83
N MET A 193 -2.56 17.57 39.51
CA MET A 193 -1.32 17.77 38.77
C MET A 193 -0.09 17.46 39.63
N ALA A 194 -0.12 17.65 40.95
CA ALA A 194 0.96 17.20 41.83
C ALA A 194 1.10 15.66 41.84
N ALA A 195 -0.01 14.92 41.78
CA ALA A 195 0.02 13.46 41.62
C ALA A 195 0.63 13.06 40.28
N VAL A 196 0.18 13.68 39.18
CA VAL A 196 0.77 13.47 37.83
C VAL A 196 2.26 13.78 37.83
N ASP A 197 2.69 14.88 38.43
CA ASP A 197 4.10 15.29 38.47
C ASP A 197 4.96 14.31 39.28
N ARG A 198 4.44 13.73 40.36
CA ARG A 198 5.16 12.72 41.15
C ARG A 198 5.51 11.49 40.29
N PHE A 199 4.58 11.02 39.47
CA PHE A 199 4.75 9.76 38.75
C PHE A 199 5.28 9.94 37.33
N SER A 200 4.97 11.05 36.67
CA SER A 200 5.49 11.40 35.33
C SER A 200 6.10 12.82 35.30
N PRO A 201 7.21 13.06 36.02
CA PRO A 201 7.81 14.39 36.15
C PRO A 201 8.50 14.91 34.88
N GLU A 202 8.94 14.01 34.00
CA GLU A 202 9.75 14.35 32.83
C GLU A 202 9.61 13.30 31.73
N VAL A 203 9.87 13.71 30.48
CA VAL A 203 9.86 12.80 29.33
C VAL A 203 11.09 11.89 29.34
N LYS A 204 10.84 10.58 29.34
CA LYS A 204 11.83 9.48 29.32
C LYS A 204 11.31 8.33 28.46
N ASN A 205 12.08 7.23 28.37
CA ASN A 205 11.80 6.03 27.57
C ASN A 205 11.96 6.27 26.05
N THR A 206 11.52 5.29 25.24
CA THR A 206 11.58 5.23 23.78
C THR A 206 10.19 4.95 23.18
N GLY A 207 10.02 5.23 21.87
CA GLY A 207 8.82 4.91 21.11
C GLY A 207 7.52 5.40 21.76
N ALA A 208 6.48 4.55 21.75
CA ALA A 208 5.17 4.91 22.27
C ALA A 208 5.19 5.29 23.77
N ASN A 209 6.02 4.64 24.58
CA ASN A 209 6.16 4.98 26.00
C ASN A 209 6.67 6.42 26.21
N ARG A 210 7.49 6.91 25.28
CA ARG A 210 8.03 8.27 25.34
C ARG A 210 6.99 9.31 24.92
N ILE A 211 6.25 9.08 23.84
CA ILE A 211 5.23 10.03 23.37
C ILE A 211 4.10 10.18 24.39
N TRP A 212 3.67 9.09 25.04
CA TRP A 212 2.67 9.16 26.10
C TRP A 212 3.16 9.95 27.31
N LYS A 213 4.45 9.81 27.67
CA LYS A 213 5.05 10.67 28.71
C LYS A 213 5.13 12.12 28.28
N ALA A 214 5.45 12.40 27.01
CA ALA A 214 5.40 13.76 26.47
C ALA A 214 3.99 14.34 26.60
N HIS A 215 2.95 13.55 26.33
CA HIS A 215 1.56 13.97 26.48
C HIS A 215 1.17 14.20 27.95
N ALA A 216 1.57 13.31 28.87
CA ALA A 216 1.34 13.49 30.30
C ALA A 216 2.03 14.75 30.85
N VAL A 217 3.28 14.99 30.46
CA VAL A 217 4.07 16.16 30.88
C VAL A 217 3.55 17.45 30.24
N ALA A 218 3.16 17.42 28.95
CA ALA A 218 2.54 18.54 28.27
C ALA A 218 1.25 18.93 28.98
N GLY A 219 0.41 17.94 29.31
CA GLY A 219 -0.84 18.17 29.99
C GLY A 219 -0.67 18.82 31.36
N HIS A 220 0.27 18.33 32.16
CA HIS A 220 0.65 18.99 33.41
C HIS A 220 1.04 20.46 33.17
N GLY A 221 1.90 20.74 32.17
CA GLY A 221 2.31 22.10 31.82
C GLY A 221 1.15 23.02 31.45
N ILE A 222 0.19 22.53 30.69
CA ILE A 222 -0.98 23.29 30.22
C ILE A 222 -1.94 23.60 31.38
N LEU A 223 -2.20 22.60 32.23
CA LEU A 223 -3.16 22.69 33.32
C LEU A 223 -2.66 23.57 34.47
N THR A 224 -1.35 23.57 34.73
CA THR A 224 -0.74 24.41 35.78
C THR A 224 -0.15 25.73 35.28
N GLY A 225 -0.09 25.95 33.96
CA GLY A 225 0.55 27.11 33.36
C GLY A 225 2.07 27.14 33.56
N THR A 226 2.74 25.99 33.39
CA THR A 226 4.19 25.81 33.60
C THR A 226 4.94 25.63 32.27
N PRO A 227 5.57 26.69 31.72
CA PRO A 227 6.32 26.64 30.45
C PRO A 227 7.39 25.56 30.37
N GLU A 228 8.09 25.31 31.47
CA GLU A 228 9.22 24.36 31.50
C GLU A 228 8.78 22.93 31.20
N LYS A 229 7.54 22.57 31.58
CA LYS A 229 6.94 21.27 31.27
C LYS A 229 6.59 21.16 29.80
N LEU A 230 6.04 22.21 29.19
CA LEU A 230 5.81 22.26 27.74
C LEU A 230 7.09 22.16 26.93
N ILE A 231 8.16 22.85 27.36
CA ILE A 231 9.49 22.73 26.74
C ILE A 231 9.99 21.30 26.84
N ASN A 232 9.89 20.67 28.02
CA ASN A 232 10.32 19.29 28.20
C ASN A 232 9.50 18.29 27.35
N ALA A 233 8.20 18.51 27.23
CA ALA A 233 7.34 17.70 26.37
C ALA A 233 7.71 17.84 24.89
N ARG A 234 7.79 19.09 24.38
CA ARG A 234 8.15 19.41 23.00
C ARG A 234 9.53 18.83 22.64
N ASP A 235 10.55 19.13 23.43
CA ASP A 235 11.92 18.67 23.17
C ASP A 235 12.04 17.15 23.35
N GLY A 236 11.13 16.55 24.12
CA GLY A 236 10.98 15.11 24.24
C GLY A 236 10.62 14.43 22.91
N LEU A 237 9.96 15.13 21.99
CA LEU A 237 9.52 14.56 20.71
C LEU A 237 10.68 14.28 19.74
N SER A 238 11.79 15.01 19.84
CA SER A 238 12.95 14.87 18.94
C SER A 238 13.46 13.43 18.81
N ASP A 239 13.54 12.70 19.92
CA ASP A 239 14.01 11.30 19.92
C ASP A 239 13.01 10.35 19.24
N VAL A 240 11.72 10.71 19.19
CA VAL A 240 10.67 9.92 18.52
C VAL A 240 10.62 10.24 17.03
N LEU A 241 10.86 11.50 16.66
CA LEU A 241 10.86 11.98 15.27
C LEU A 241 12.04 11.44 14.46
N ALA A 242 13.16 11.11 15.11
CA ALA A 242 14.32 10.54 14.43
C ALA A 242 14.11 9.06 14.07
N TYR A 243 14.63 8.64 12.91
CA TYR A 243 14.74 7.23 12.56
C TYR A 243 15.66 6.49 13.54
N ALA A 244 15.22 5.29 13.93
CA ALA A 244 16.03 4.34 14.67
C ALA A 244 16.99 3.60 13.73
N GLU A 245 18.22 3.40 14.20
CA GLU A 245 19.20 2.55 13.49
C GLU A 245 19.11 1.08 13.93
N THR A 246 18.68 0.87 15.18
CA THR A 246 18.48 -0.43 15.85
C THR A 246 17.42 -0.26 16.94
N GLY A 247 16.64 -1.31 17.20
CA GLY A 247 15.66 -1.30 18.30
C GLY A 247 14.45 -0.40 18.03
N ASP A 248 13.85 0.13 19.11
CA ASP A 248 12.56 0.81 19.08
C ASP A 248 12.53 2.06 18.19
N GLY A 249 11.47 2.20 17.40
CA GLY A 249 11.18 3.37 16.55
C GLY A 249 10.91 2.99 15.09
N PHE A 250 10.69 4.02 14.27
CA PHE A 250 10.60 3.87 12.82
C PHE A 250 12.00 3.65 12.23
N HIS A 251 12.10 2.81 11.22
CA HIS A 251 13.30 2.54 10.42
C HIS A 251 13.07 3.01 8.98
N ARG A 252 14.16 3.22 8.23
CA ARG A 252 14.12 3.80 6.88
C ARG A 252 13.50 2.91 5.81
N ASP A 253 13.30 1.62 6.12
CA ASP A 253 12.67 0.64 5.26
C ASP A 253 11.15 0.53 5.51
N GLY A 254 10.56 1.51 6.21
CA GLY A 254 9.15 1.47 6.60
C GLY A 254 8.85 0.59 7.82
N SER A 255 9.84 -0.13 8.38
CA SER A 255 9.61 -0.94 9.57
C SER A 255 9.39 -0.09 10.83
N PHE A 256 8.55 -0.55 11.74
CA PHE A 256 8.46 -0.02 13.10
C PHE A 256 8.65 -1.12 14.14
N ILE A 257 9.62 -0.92 15.03
CA ILE A 257 9.95 -1.85 16.10
C ILE A 257 9.53 -1.25 17.44
N GLN A 258 8.97 -2.08 18.32
CA GLN A 258 8.84 -1.76 19.74
C GLN A 258 9.24 -2.97 20.58
N HIS A 259 9.65 -2.72 21.83
CA HIS A 259 10.14 -3.75 22.75
C HIS A 259 11.36 -4.50 22.18
N GLN A 260 12.22 -3.72 21.53
CA GLN A 260 13.54 -4.02 20.98
C GLN A 260 13.56 -4.89 19.72
N ALA A 261 12.58 -5.78 19.52
CA ALA A 261 12.64 -6.80 18.47
C ALA A 261 11.28 -7.38 18.06
N TYR A 262 10.22 -6.57 18.03
CA TYR A 262 8.90 -7.00 17.52
C TYR A 262 8.36 -6.01 16.51
N ALA A 263 7.77 -6.52 15.43
CA ALA A 263 7.01 -5.75 14.45
C ALA A 263 5.76 -5.17 15.11
N TYR A 264 5.66 -3.84 15.16
CA TYR A 264 4.66 -3.19 16.03
C TYR A 264 4.00 -1.94 15.44
N ALA A 265 4.16 -1.68 14.15
CA ALA A 265 3.58 -0.52 13.48
C ALA A 265 2.07 -0.41 13.75
N GLY A 266 1.34 -1.52 13.62
CA GLY A 266 -0.10 -1.58 13.83
C GLY A 266 -0.56 -1.58 15.29
N GLY A 267 0.37 -1.70 16.26
CA GLY A 267 0.06 -1.60 17.69
C GLY A 267 0.63 -0.32 18.30
N TYR A 268 1.88 -0.39 18.77
CA TYR A 268 2.54 0.77 19.37
C TYR A 268 2.80 1.90 18.36
N GLY A 269 3.00 1.61 17.07
CA GLY A 269 3.19 2.63 16.03
C GLY A 269 1.94 3.49 15.82
N VAL A 270 0.76 2.86 15.70
CA VAL A 270 -0.55 3.56 15.64
C VAL A 270 -0.75 4.45 16.85
N GLN A 271 -0.53 3.90 18.06
CA GLN A 271 -0.65 4.68 19.29
C GLN A 271 0.34 5.85 19.36
N LEU A 272 1.50 5.70 18.74
CA LEU A 272 2.51 6.73 18.66
C LEU A 272 2.07 7.88 17.76
N ILE A 273 1.64 7.59 16.53
CA ILE A 273 1.20 8.63 15.60
C ILE A 273 -0.08 9.33 16.06
N LEU A 274 -0.96 8.61 16.77
CA LEU A 274 -2.16 9.18 17.36
C LEU A 274 -1.79 10.26 18.41
N ALA A 275 -0.97 9.89 19.40
CA ALA A 275 -0.52 10.84 20.43
C ALA A 275 0.35 11.97 19.86
N LEU A 276 1.15 11.69 18.83
CA LEU A 276 1.94 12.71 18.13
C LEU A 276 1.03 13.71 17.42
N SER A 277 0.02 13.24 16.69
CA SER A 277 -0.92 14.10 15.96
C SER A 277 -1.63 15.09 16.90
N ASP A 278 -2.03 14.63 18.08
CA ASP A 278 -2.64 15.49 19.11
C ASP A 278 -1.67 16.54 19.65
N LEU A 279 -0.44 16.14 19.97
CA LEU A 279 0.58 17.07 20.44
C LEU A 279 0.96 18.12 19.39
N LEU A 280 1.01 17.75 18.12
CA LEU A 280 1.29 18.70 17.04
C LEU A 280 0.18 19.74 16.93
N VAL A 281 -1.09 19.32 16.87
CA VAL A 281 -2.24 20.26 16.85
C VAL A 281 -2.24 21.15 18.08
N LEU A 282 -2.00 20.57 19.26
CA LEU A 282 -1.99 21.30 20.52
C LEU A 282 -0.92 22.40 20.56
N LEU A 283 0.28 22.12 20.05
CA LEU A 283 1.43 23.03 20.18
C LEU A 283 1.60 24.01 19.01
N GLN A 284 1.04 23.72 17.83
CA GLN A 284 1.30 24.45 16.57
C GLN A 284 1.08 25.96 16.66
N ASN A 285 0.00 26.40 17.32
CA ASN A 285 -0.39 27.81 17.42
C ASN A 285 -0.04 28.43 18.79
N SER A 286 1.12 28.07 19.34
CA SER A 286 1.61 28.53 20.63
C SER A 286 3.05 29.04 20.55
N SER A 287 3.63 29.40 21.69
CA SER A 287 5.05 29.71 21.86
C SER A 287 5.95 28.46 21.87
N TRP A 288 5.36 27.26 21.84
CA TRP A 288 6.07 25.98 21.89
C TRP A 288 5.80 25.05 20.69
N PRO A 289 5.72 25.56 19.44
CA PRO A 289 5.52 24.68 18.30
C PRO A 289 6.71 23.72 18.17
N VAL A 290 6.47 22.54 17.61
CA VAL A 290 7.55 21.61 17.27
C VAL A 290 8.32 22.18 16.08
N THR A 291 9.61 22.42 16.27
CA THR A 291 10.50 23.00 15.23
C THR A 291 11.65 22.07 14.86
N ASP A 292 11.61 20.81 15.31
CA ASP A 292 12.61 19.81 14.95
C ASP A 292 12.46 19.48 13.45
N PRO A 293 13.51 19.57 12.62
CA PRO A 293 13.41 19.24 11.19
C PRO A 293 13.02 17.79 10.94
N ASN A 294 13.22 16.88 11.90
CA ASN A 294 12.79 15.48 11.77
C ASN A 294 11.26 15.33 11.74
N ILE A 295 10.48 16.40 11.95
CA ILE A 295 9.03 16.38 11.69
C ILE A 295 8.71 16.02 10.22
N GLU A 296 9.64 16.28 9.30
CA GLU A 296 9.53 15.88 7.89
C GLU A 296 9.48 14.36 7.71
N ASN A 297 9.93 13.57 8.70
CA ASN A 297 9.86 12.10 8.66
C ASN A 297 8.41 11.58 8.77
N ILE A 298 7.44 12.40 9.16
CA ILE A 298 6.03 11.98 9.21
C ILE A 298 5.52 11.54 7.83
N VAL A 299 5.97 12.21 6.76
CA VAL A 299 5.56 11.88 5.38
C VAL A 299 5.92 10.44 5.02
N PRO A 300 7.22 10.04 5.04
CA PRO A 300 7.59 8.66 4.77
C PRO A 300 7.06 7.66 5.81
N TRP A 301 6.78 8.06 7.07
CA TRP A 301 6.10 7.12 7.98
C TRP A 301 4.69 6.76 7.48
N VAL A 302 3.94 7.73 6.98
CA VAL A 302 2.61 7.44 6.42
C VAL A 302 2.73 6.64 5.14
N GLU A 303 3.60 7.05 4.21
CA GLU A 303 3.74 6.45 2.87
C GLU A 303 4.42 5.09 2.88
N ASP A 304 5.46 4.90 3.69
CA ASP A 304 6.29 3.69 3.69
C ASP A 304 5.96 2.73 4.85
N THR A 305 5.34 3.19 5.94
CA THR A 305 4.93 2.32 7.06
C THR A 305 3.43 2.03 7.06
N PHE A 306 2.58 3.05 7.18
CA PHE A 306 1.15 2.81 7.43
C PHE A 306 0.37 2.46 6.17
N ASP A 307 0.62 3.13 5.06
CA ASP A 307 -0.10 2.89 3.81
C ASP A 307 0.02 1.44 3.30
N PRO A 308 1.22 0.82 3.29
CA PRO A 308 1.34 -0.60 2.95
C PRO A 308 0.54 -1.52 3.88
N MET A 309 0.42 -1.17 5.16
CA MET A 309 -0.16 -2.02 6.19
C MET A 309 -1.67 -1.85 6.36
N ILE A 310 -2.26 -0.82 5.75
CA ILE A 310 -3.70 -0.58 5.77
C ILE A 310 -4.34 -1.16 4.50
N TYR A 311 -5.31 -2.04 4.70
CA TYR A 311 -6.16 -2.60 3.66
C TYR A 311 -7.62 -2.33 4.00
N ARG A 312 -8.26 -1.44 3.23
CA ARG A 312 -9.69 -1.11 3.33
C ARG A 312 -10.22 -0.92 4.77
N GLY A 313 -9.49 -0.13 5.56
CA GLY A 313 -9.84 0.18 6.96
C GLY A 313 -9.16 -0.70 8.00
N ALA A 314 -8.73 -1.92 7.66
CA ALA A 314 -7.99 -2.82 8.54
C ALA A 314 -6.48 -2.52 8.55
N VAL A 315 -5.85 -2.57 9.73
CA VAL A 315 -4.38 -2.68 9.83
C VAL A 315 -3.99 -4.14 10.00
N MET A 316 -3.12 -4.62 9.12
CA MET A 316 -2.76 -6.03 9.06
C MET A 316 -2.15 -6.55 10.37
N ASP A 317 -2.63 -7.71 10.83
CA ASP A 317 -2.31 -8.31 12.13
C ASP A 317 -0.85 -8.69 12.33
N ALA A 318 -0.13 -8.94 11.23
CA ALA A 318 1.30 -9.18 11.22
C ALA A 318 2.10 -8.04 11.89
N PHE A 319 1.52 -6.84 12.03
CA PHE A 319 2.15 -5.66 12.61
C PHE A 319 1.57 -5.23 13.96
N ARG A 320 0.61 -5.97 14.53
CA ARG A 320 -0.09 -5.60 15.78
C ARG A 320 0.48 -6.25 17.04
N GLY A 321 1.40 -7.22 16.89
CA GLY A 321 2.04 -7.90 18.02
C GLY A 321 1.00 -8.53 18.95
N ARG A 322 1.17 -8.39 20.27
CA ARG A 322 0.21 -8.97 21.24
C ARG A 322 -1.19 -8.33 21.21
N ASN A 323 -1.37 -7.21 20.49
CA ASN A 323 -2.66 -6.53 20.43
C ASN A 323 -3.72 -7.35 19.67
N ILE A 324 -3.31 -8.37 18.90
CA ILE A 324 -4.25 -9.27 18.23
C ILE A 324 -5.10 -10.06 19.23
N ALA A 325 -4.64 -10.21 20.48
CA ALA A 325 -5.38 -10.86 21.57
C ALA A 325 -6.32 -9.91 22.35
N ARG A 326 -6.66 -8.73 21.80
CA ARG A 326 -7.54 -7.75 22.45
C ARG A 326 -8.79 -7.53 21.58
N GLU A 327 -9.94 -7.83 22.16
CA GLU A 327 -11.26 -7.65 21.57
C GLU A 327 -11.55 -6.19 21.21
N TYR A 328 -11.07 -5.25 22.02
CA TYR A 328 -11.36 -3.82 21.82
C TYR A 328 -10.38 -3.12 20.87
N THR A 329 -9.42 -3.83 20.28
CA THR A 329 -8.47 -3.27 19.30
C THR A 329 -8.22 -4.20 18.12
N GLU A 330 -9.24 -4.88 17.60
CA GLU A 330 -9.14 -5.66 16.36
C GLU A 330 -8.64 -4.81 15.17
N ASP A 331 -8.37 -5.44 14.04
CA ASP A 331 -7.66 -4.86 12.88
C ASP A 331 -8.31 -3.57 12.34
N HIS A 332 -9.63 -3.55 12.12
CA HIS A 332 -10.38 -2.37 11.68
C HIS A 332 -10.42 -1.28 12.76
N VAL A 333 -10.50 -1.64 14.04
CA VAL A 333 -10.44 -0.65 15.13
C VAL A 333 -9.06 0.03 15.15
N SER A 334 -7.99 -0.74 14.97
CA SER A 334 -6.62 -0.22 14.92
C SER A 334 -6.38 0.61 13.65
N GLY A 335 -6.94 0.20 12.51
CA GLY A 335 -6.84 0.97 11.27
C GLY A 335 -7.63 2.27 11.29
N HIS A 336 -8.82 2.29 11.88
CA HIS A 336 -9.57 3.54 12.12
C HIS A 336 -8.77 4.52 12.99
N GLN A 337 -8.07 4.04 14.02
CA GLN A 337 -7.18 4.89 14.81
C GLN A 337 -6.02 5.47 13.98
N ALA A 338 -5.43 4.66 13.09
CA ALA A 338 -4.37 5.11 12.19
C ALA A 338 -4.89 6.16 11.19
N ILE A 339 -6.05 5.91 10.56
CA ILE A 339 -6.72 6.82 9.62
C ILE A 339 -7.04 8.16 10.29
N ALA A 340 -7.60 8.14 11.51
CA ALA A 340 -7.87 9.35 12.28
C ALA A 340 -6.59 10.16 12.56
N ALA A 341 -5.51 9.48 12.95
CA ALA A 341 -4.21 10.13 13.19
C ALA A 341 -3.64 10.74 11.90
N ILE A 342 -3.66 10.01 10.79
CA ILE A 342 -3.14 10.46 9.48
C ILE A 342 -3.95 11.67 8.96
N LEU A 343 -5.27 11.62 9.07
CA LEU A 343 -6.13 12.75 8.70
C LEU A 343 -5.78 14.00 9.52
N ARG A 344 -5.55 13.86 10.82
CA ARG A 344 -5.12 14.96 11.69
C ARG A 344 -3.72 15.47 11.36
N LEU A 345 -2.78 14.57 11.06
CA LEU A 345 -1.42 14.91 10.65
C LEU A 345 -1.38 15.72 9.35
N SER A 346 -2.41 15.64 8.49
CA SER A 346 -2.52 16.48 7.29
C SER A 346 -2.50 17.99 7.59
N GLY A 347 -2.83 18.41 8.82
CA GLY A 347 -2.73 19.81 9.26
C GLY A 347 -1.32 20.23 9.72
N SER A 348 -0.36 19.31 9.75
CA SER A 348 0.99 19.50 10.28
C SER A 348 2.12 19.29 9.25
N VAL A 349 1.76 19.02 7.99
CA VAL A 349 2.68 18.78 6.87
C VAL A 349 2.46 19.83 5.77
N ASP A 350 3.27 19.81 4.71
CA ASP A 350 3.07 20.72 3.57
C ASP A 350 1.81 20.38 2.75
N ASP A 351 1.42 21.27 1.85
CA ASP A 351 0.16 21.17 1.09
C ASP A 351 0.09 19.90 0.22
N GLU A 352 1.23 19.42 -0.28
CA GLU A 352 1.32 18.24 -1.15
C GLU A 352 1.10 16.96 -0.34
N ALA A 353 1.86 16.79 0.74
CA ALA A 353 1.68 15.68 1.68
C ALA A 353 0.28 15.70 2.33
N ALA A 354 -0.24 16.88 2.67
CA ALA A 354 -1.57 17.03 3.23
C ALA A 354 -2.67 16.57 2.25
N ALA A 355 -2.51 16.86 0.96
CA ALA A 355 -3.43 16.38 -0.07
C ALA A 355 -3.35 14.84 -0.22
N SER A 356 -2.13 14.28 -0.20
CA SER A 356 -1.90 12.84 -0.23
C SER A 356 -2.60 12.14 0.96
N PHE A 357 -2.38 12.61 2.18
CA PHE A 357 -2.96 12.02 3.40
C PHE A 357 -4.48 12.07 3.40
N ARG A 358 -5.08 13.20 3.00
CA ARG A 358 -6.54 13.33 2.90
C ARG A 358 -7.13 12.41 1.85
N SER A 359 -6.47 12.29 0.69
CA SER A 359 -6.89 11.39 -0.38
C SER A 359 -6.83 9.92 0.06
N ALA A 360 -5.76 9.52 0.75
CA ALA A 360 -5.61 8.19 1.32
C ALA A 360 -6.65 7.88 2.41
N ALA A 361 -6.84 8.79 3.37
CA ALA A 361 -7.87 8.66 4.40
C ALA A 361 -9.27 8.53 3.78
N LYS A 362 -9.58 9.30 2.73
CA LYS A 362 -10.86 9.22 2.02
C LYS A 362 -11.08 7.85 1.38
N GLN A 363 -10.05 7.31 0.71
CA GLN A 363 -10.09 5.98 0.12
C GLN A 363 -10.27 4.88 1.15
N TRP A 364 -9.52 4.89 2.26
CA TRP A 364 -9.69 3.87 3.31
C TRP A 364 -11.04 3.94 4.01
N ILE A 365 -11.58 5.14 4.26
CA ILE A 365 -12.90 5.32 4.86
C ILE A 365 -14.01 4.79 3.94
N LEU A 366 -13.91 5.06 2.63
CA LEU A 366 -14.94 4.66 1.67
C LEU A 366 -14.89 3.17 1.30
N SER A 367 -13.69 2.57 1.34
CA SER A 367 -13.49 1.15 0.99
C SER A 367 -13.76 0.19 2.15
N ASP A 368 -13.82 0.68 3.38
CA ASP A 368 -14.25 -0.09 4.54
C ASP A 368 -15.78 -0.22 4.57
N THR A 369 -16.28 -1.31 3.96
CA THR A 369 -17.71 -1.61 3.90
C THR A 369 -18.19 -2.53 5.02
N TYR A 370 -17.27 -2.97 5.88
CA TYR A 370 -17.56 -3.79 7.05
C TYR A 370 -17.79 -2.92 8.29
N ARG A 371 -16.87 -1.97 8.55
CA ARG A 371 -16.93 -1.11 9.73
C ARG A 371 -16.97 0.35 9.32
N ASP A 372 -18.15 0.99 9.43
CA ASP A 372 -18.26 2.42 9.11
C ASP A 372 -17.39 3.28 10.05
N PHE A 373 -16.46 4.03 9.45
CA PHE A 373 -15.53 4.88 10.20
C PHE A 373 -16.25 5.94 11.03
N VAL A 374 -17.29 6.57 10.46
CA VAL A 374 -17.97 7.71 11.07
C VAL A 374 -18.83 7.26 12.25
N GLU A 375 -19.52 6.12 12.16
CA GLU A 375 -20.34 5.56 13.24
C GLU A 375 -19.49 5.20 14.48
N HIS A 376 -18.25 4.78 14.28
CA HIS A 376 -17.39 4.30 15.36
C HIS A 376 -16.33 5.29 15.86
N ALA A 377 -16.07 6.38 15.13
CA ALA A 377 -15.07 7.38 15.47
C ALA A 377 -15.36 8.15 16.79
N SER A 378 -14.35 8.87 17.28
CA SER A 378 -14.53 9.88 18.33
C SER A 378 -15.28 11.09 17.79
N ILE A 379 -15.86 11.93 18.67
CA ILE A 379 -16.61 13.13 18.26
C ILE A 379 -15.78 14.05 17.35
N SER A 380 -14.50 14.25 17.68
CA SER A 380 -13.59 15.08 16.86
C SER A 380 -13.31 14.44 15.50
N SER A 381 -13.04 13.14 15.45
CA SER A 381 -12.77 12.44 14.20
C SER A 381 -14.02 12.29 13.31
N ILE A 382 -15.22 12.24 13.88
CA ILE A 382 -16.49 12.34 13.13
C ILE A 382 -16.54 13.65 12.35
N ALA A 383 -16.21 14.77 13.00
CA ALA A 383 -16.22 16.09 12.36
C ALA A 383 -15.15 16.19 11.25
N GLU A 384 -13.93 15.72 11.52
CA GLU A 384 -12.83 15.67 10.56
C GLU A 384 -13.19 14.83 9.32
N ALA A 385 -13.69 13.60 9.52
CA ALA A 385 -14.07 12.70 8.44
C ALA A 385 -15.30 13.18 7.66
N THR A 386 -16.34 13.69 8.34
CA THR A 386 -17.53 14.23 7.66
C THR A 386 -17.14 15.40 6.75
N ALA A 387 -16.24 16.29 7.20
CA ALA A 387 -15.75 17.38 6.38
C ALA A 387 -14.94 16.88 5.17
N LEU A 388 -14.08 15.88 5.34
CA LEU A 388 -13.31 15.25 4.26
C LEU A 388 -14.21 14.61 3.20
N LEU A 389 -15.21 13.83 3.65
CA LEU A 389 -16.14 13.13 2.76
C LEU A 389 -17.01 14.11 1.97
N ALA A 390 -17.38 15.25 2.57
CA ALA A 390 -18.14 16.30 1.90
C ALA A 390 -17.30 17.18 0.94
N ASP A 391 -15.98 17.16 1.03
CA ASP A 391 -15.09 17.95 0.18
C ASP A 391 -14.87 17.27 -1.19
N GLU A 392 -15.59 17.74 -2.21
CA GLU A 392 -15.44 17.28 -3.60
C GLU A 392 -14.10 17.65 -4.24
N SER A 393 -13.33 18.57 -3.65
CA SER A 393 -12.01 18.95 -4.17
C SER A 393 -10.90 17.96 -3.80
N VAL A 394 -11.14 17.10 -2.81
CA VAL A 394 -10.26 15.99 -2.45
C VAL A 394 -10.75 14.74 -3.18
N PRO A 395 -10.04 14.25 -4.19
CA PRO A 395 -10.39 12.98 -4.83
C PRO A 395 -10.18 11.82 -3.87
N GLU A 396 -10.91 10.74 -4.09
CA GLU A 396 -10.52 9.42 -3.61
C GLU A 396 -9.35 8.95 -4.49
N ARG A 397 -8.22 8.55 -3.88
CA ARG A 397 -7.12 7.93 -4.63
C ARG A 397 -7.49 6.50 -5.06
N GLU A 398 -6.79 5.99 -6.07
CA GLU A 398 -6.81 4.56 -6.37
C GLU A 398 -6.07 3.76 -5.28
N GLU A 399 -6.41 2.48 -5.16
CA GLU A 399 -5.72 1.55 -4.25
C GLU A 399 -4.26 1.36 -4.71
N VAL A 400 -3.32 1.47 -3.78
CA VAL A 400 -1.88 1.33 -4.09
C VAL A 400 -1.53 -0.15 -4.22
N LEU A 401 -1.10 -0.53 -5.43
CA LEU A 401 -0.65 -1.89 -5.76
C LEU A 401 0.88 -1.92 -5.75
N ALA A 402 1.46 -2.75 -4.89
CA ALA A 402 2.91 -2.86 -4.74
C ALA A 402 3.30 -4.05 -3.87
N THR A 403 4.58 -4.45 -3.95
CA THR A 403 5.23 -5.34 -2.98
C THR A 403 6.20 -4.56 -2.10
N TYR A 404 6.05 -4.72 -0.79
CA TYR A 404 6.88 -4.11 0.23
C TYR A 404 7.64 -5.18 1.01
N GLN A 405 8.95 -5.02 1.11
CA GLN A 405 9.78 -5.75 2.06
C GLN A 405 10.03 -4.86 3.27
N PHE A 406 9.90 -5.40 4.47
CA PHE A 406 10.25 -4.76 5.73
C PHE A 406 11.38 -5.52 6.43
N PRO A 407 12.62 -5.48 5.90
CA PRO A 407 13.73 -6.29 6.41
C PRO A 407 14.02 -6.12 7.89
N ARG A 408 13.76 -4.94 8.48
CA ARG A 408 14.00 -4.73 9.92
C ARG A 408 12.95 -5.37 10.81
N THR A 409 11.81 -5.78 10.27
CA THR A 409 10.74 -6.43 11.04
C THR A 409 10.41 -7.84 10.57
N ASP A 410 11.18 -8.40 9.63
CA ASP A 410 10.94 -9.70 9.03
C ASP A 410 9.47 -9.84 8.56
N ARG A 411 8.98 -8.82 7.84
CA ARG A 411 7.64 -8.79 7.24
C ARG A 411 7.74 -8.51 5.74
N ALA A 412 6.74 -8.98 5.00
CA ALA A 412 6.49 -8.55 3.63
C ALA A 412 5.00 -8.31 3.44
N VAL A 413 4.66 -7.38 2.56
CA VAL A 413 3.29 -7.11 2.15
C VAL A 413 3.21 -7.11 0.63
N HIS A 414 2.15 -7.67 0.09
CA HIS A 414 1.88 -7.67 -1.33
C HIS A 414 0.43 -7.24 -1.58
N LYS A 415 0.23 -6.18 -2.36
CA LYS A 415 -1.08 -5.60 -2.67
C LYS A 415 -1.36 -5.69 -4.15
N ARG A 416 -2.54 -6.19 -4.49
CA ARG A 416 -3.05 -6.40 -5.85
C ARG A 416 -4.50 -5.98 -5.93
N GLU A 417 -5.01 -5.93 -7.16
CA GLU A 417 -6.41 -5.59 -7.36
C GLU A 417 -7.30 -6.58 -6.60
N GLY A 418 -8.11 -6.07 -5.67
CA GLY A 418 -9.07 -6.87 -4.92
C GLY A 418 -8.50 -7.67 -3.74
N TRP A 419 -7.18 -7.68 -3.49
CA TRP A 419 -6.61 -8.42 -2.38
C TRP A 419 -5.25 -7.90 -1.89
N ALA A 420 -4.89 -8.30 -0.68
CA ALA A 420 -3.56 -8.09 -0.13
C ALA A 420 -3.10 -9.30 0.70
N MET A 421 -1.80 -9.48 0.81
CA MET A 421 -1.15 -10.50 1.63
C MET A 421 -0.17 -9.85 2.59
N ALA A 422 -0.18 -10.26 3.85
CA ALA A 422 0.91 -10.03 4.79
C ALA A 422 1.62 -11.35 5.13
N LEU A 423 2.95 -11.32 5.15
CA LEU A 423 3.78 -12.43 5.57
C LEU A 423 4.50 -12.09 6.88
N SER A 424 4.37 -12.98 7.88
CA SER A 424 4.93 -12.83 9.21
C SER A 424 6.01 -13.88 9.50
N MET A 425 7.23 -13.42 9.73
CA MET A 425 8.42 -14.25 9.96
C MET A 425 9.18 -13.82 11.21
N TYR A 426 10.22 -14.57 11.58
CA TYR A 426 11.14 -14.20 12.66
C TYR A 426 12.53 -14.80 12.41
N SER A 427 13.55 -14.20 13.02
CA SER A 427 14.96 -14.51 12.76
C SER A 427 15.79 -14.40 14.04
N GLU A 428 17.11 -14.32 13.91
CA GLU A 428 18.01 -13.90 14.99
C GLU A 428 17.84 -12.43 15.40
N ARG A 429 17.10 -11.62 14.60
CA ARG A 429 16.92 -10.18 14.80
C ARG A 429 15.55 -9.85 15.40
N ILE A 430 14.50 -10.50 14.87
CA ILE A 430 13.12 -10.29 15.29
C ILE A 430 12.61 -11.53 16.02
N LYS A 431 11.91 -11.29 17.12
CA LYS A 431 11.36 -12.35 17.96
C LYS A 431 10.07 -12.89 17.35
N SER A 432 9.84 -14.18 17.54
CA SER A 432 8.64 -14.92 17.12
C SER A 432 7.34 -14.17 17.44
N TYR A 433 6.98 -14.05 18.71
CA TYR A 433 5.80 -13.31 19.15
C TYR A 433 5.97 -12.78 20.57
N GLU A 434 5.21 -11.74 20.90
CA GLU A 434 5.19 -11.17 22.25
C GLU A 434 3.98 -11.69 23.05
N SER A 435 4.25 -12.19 24.26
CA SER A 435 3.25 -12.46 25.30
C SER A 435 3.74 -11.96 26.65
N ILE A 436 3.14 -10.87 27.09
CA ILE A 436 3.37 -10.24 28.40
C ILE A 436 2.02 -9.83 28.99
N ASN A 437 1.98 -9.60 30.30
CA ASN A 437 0.78 -9.11 30.99
C ASN A 437 -0.48 -9.99 30.86
N GLY A 438 -0.32 -11.29 30.56
CA GLY A 438 -1.45 -12.20 30.37
C GLY A 438 -2.02 -12.16 28.95
N GLU A 439 -1.44 -11.37 28.05
CA GLU A 439 -1.93 -11.18 26.68
C GLU A 439 -1.22 -12.12 25.69
N HIS A 440 -1.94 -12.52 24.64
CA HIS A 440 -1.43 -13.30 23.50
C HIS A 440 -0.83 -14.65 23.92
N LEU A 441 -1.55 -15.39 24.76
CA LEU A 441 -1.10 -16.64 25.37
C LEU A 441 -0.82 -17.74 24.33
N HIS A 442 -1.55 -17.74 23.21
CA HIS A 442 -1.46 -18.77 22.15
C HIS A 442 -0.79 -18.28 20.86
N GLY A 443 0.05 -17.24 20.91
CA GLY A 443 0.74 -16.68 19.73
C GLY A 443 1.84 -17.55 19.11
N TRP A 444 1.86 -18.87 19.38
CA TRP A 444 3.00 -19.76 19.19
C TRP A 444 3.58 -19.75 17.77
N HIS A 445 2.70 -19.70 16.76
CA HIS A 445 3.04 -19.88 15.36
C HIS A 445 2.77 -18.64 14.50
N THR A 446 2.47 -17.48 15.10
CA THR A 446 2.11 -16.24 14.35
C THR A 446 3.27 -15.64 13.55
N ALA A 447 4.45 -16.25 13.60
CA ALA A 447 5.63 -15.84 12.85
C ALA A 447 6.39 -17.01 12.21
N ASP A 448 5.84 -18.22 12.20
CA ASP A 448 6.49 -19.40 11.58
C ASP A 448 6.30 -19.42 10.04
N GLY A 449 6.35 -18.23 9.41
CA GLY A 449 5.94 -18.02 8.03
C GLY A 449 4.43 -17.94 7.87
N MET A 450 3.75 -17.28 8.82
CA MET A 450 2.29 -17.12 8.77
C MET A 450 1.91 -16.17 7.64
N VAL A 451 0.92 -16.57 6.85
CA VAL A 451 0.31 -15.78 5.79
C VAL A 451 -1.04 -15.27 6.27
N SER A 452 -1.33 -13.99 6.02
CA SER A 452 -2.66 -13.41 6.18
C SER A 452 -3.12 -12.83 4.85
N LEU A 453 -4.16 -13.41 4.25
CA LEU A 453 -4.82 -12.94 3.05
C LEU A 453 -6.02 -12.06 3.40
N TYR A 454 -6.04 -10.84 2.85
CA TYR A 454 -7.12 -9.86 2.94
C TYR A 454 -7.78 -9.73 1.57
N THR A 455 -9.10 -9.80 1.52
CA THR A 455 -9.91 -9.84 0.29
C THR A 455 -11.14 -8.92 0.45
N SER A 456 -12.17 -9.05 -0.38
CA SER A 456 -13.47 -8.38 -0.17
C SER A 456 -14.18 -8.82 1.11
N ASP A 457 -13.85 -10.00 1.63
CA ASP A 457 -14.18 -10.47 2.97
C ASP A 457 -13.37 -9.68 4.03
N LEU A 458 -13.94 -8.55 4.46
CA LEU A 458 -13.27 -7.57 5.31
C LEU A 458 -13.29 -7.95 6.80
N ASP A 459 -14.20 -8.82 7.24
CA ASP A 459 -14.28 -9.22 8.66
C ASP A 459 -13.39 -10.45 9.00
N GLN A 460 -12.65 -10.98 8.02
CA GLN A 460 -11.87 -12.22 8.11
C GLN A 460 -11.05 -12.36 9.41
N TYR A 461 -10.38 -11.29 9.87
CA TYR A 461 -9.53 -11.28 11.07
C TYR A 461 -10.13 -10.46 12.24
N SER A 462 -11.42 -10.16 12.12
CA SER A 462 -12.26 -9.48 13.11
C SER A 462 -13.32 -10.46 13.66
N GLU A 463 -14.19 -9.96 14.53
CA GLU A 463 -15.34 -10.66 15.12
C GLU A 463 -14.95 -11.92 15.91
N GLY A 464 -13.79 -11.88 16.58
CA GLY A 464 -13.37 -13.00 17.44
C GLY A 464 -12.51 -14.05 16.76
N TYR A 465 -12.08 -13.85 15.50
CA TYR A 465 -11.16 -14.75 14.79
C TYR A 465 -10.02 -15.28 15.67
N TRP A 466 -9.35 -14.41 16.42
CA TRP A 466 -8.21 -14.81 17.26
C TRP A 466 -8.59 -15.64 18.49
N ALA A 467 -9.82 -15.50 18.96
CA ALA A 467 -10.35 -16.28 20.08
C ALA A 467 -10.78 -17.70 19.66
N THR A 468 -11.13 -17.92 18.39
CA THR A 468 -11.76 -19.15 17.89
C THR A 468 -10.89 -19.95 16.90
N VAL A 469 -9.93 -19.33 16.21
CA VAL A 469 -9.02 -20.02 15.28
C VAL A 469 -8.14 -21.05 16.01
N ASP A 470 -7.86 -22.18 15.36
CA ASP A 470 -6.87 -23.16 15.87
C ASP A 470 -5.44 -22.55 15.81
N PRO A 471 -4.81 -22.22 16.95
CA PRO A 471 -3.49 -21.60 16.97
C PRO A 471 -2.36 -22.55 16.55
N TYR A 472 -2.62 -23.86 16.43
CA TYR A 472 -1.66 -24.83 15.90
C TYR A 472 -1.62 -24.83 14.38
N ARG A 473 -2.65 -24.29 13.71
CA ARG A 473 -2.81 -24.39 12.26
C ARG A 473 -3.03 -23.03 11.62
N LEU A 474 -2.13 -22.09 11.88
CA LEU A 474 -2.19 -20.76 11.23
C LEU A 474 -1.77 -20.85 9.75
N PRO A 475 -2.43 -20.16 8.82
CA PRO A 475 -2.19 -20.29 7.38
C PRO A 475 -0.72 -20.04 7.00
N GLY A 476 -0.19 -20.81 6.06
CA GLY A 476 1.17 -20.71 5.54
C GLY A 476 2.26 -21.34 6.41
N THR A 477 2.00 -21.65 7.69
CA THR A 477 3.02 -22.16 8.62
C THR A 477 3.45 -23.60 8.31
N THR A 478 4.67 -23.97 8.75
CA THR A 478 5.08 -25.38 8.88
C THR A 478 5.36 -25.65 10.35
N VAL A 479 4.69 -26.63 10.95
CA VAL A 479 4.66 -26.79 12.41
C VAL A 479 4.93 -28.22 12.85
N ASP A 480 5.51 -28.36 14.03
CA ASP A 480 5.55 -29.60 14.79
C ASP A 480 4.26 -29.71 15.62
N THR A 481 3.54 -30.83 15.51
CA THR A 481 2.26 -31.14 16.20
C THR A 481 2.36 -31.25 17.74
N ARG A 482 3.49 -30.82 18.31
CA ARG A 482 3.71 -30.74 19.75
C ARG A 482 2.71 -29.81 20.44
N GLU A 483 2.01 -30.34 21.45
CA GLU A 483 1.22 -29.54 22.40
C GLU A 483 2.07 -28.45 23.07
N ARG A 484 1.49 -27.26 23.18
CA ARG A 484 2.10 -26.04 23.72
C ARG A 484 1.37 -25.60 24.98
N GLU A 485 2.16 -25.18 25.97
CA GLU A 485 1.66 -24.42 27.11
C GLU A 485 1.52 -22.94 26.74
N ASP A 486 0.66 -22.21 27.44
CA ASP A 486 0.53 -20.76 27.32
C ASP A 486 1.91 -20.10 27.32
N ARG A 487 2.11 -19.16 26.38
CA ARG A 487 3.32 -18.35 26.26
C ARG A 487 4.57 -19.15 25.88
N SER A 488 4.45 -20.44 25.55
CA SER A 488 5.56 -21.26 25.06
C SER A 488 6.20 -20.61 23.83
N GLY A 489 7.52 -20.42 23.84
CA GLY A 489 8.25 -19.83 22.72
C GLY A 489 8.14 -18.31 22.60
N THR A 490 7.44 -17.62 23.51
CA THR A 490 7.36 -16.16 23.47
C THR A 490 8.74 -15.51 23.55
N GLY A 491 8.95 -14.49 22.73
CA GLY A 491 10.19 -13.72 22.69
C GLY A 491 11.41 -14.50 22.19
N LYS A 492 11.23 -15.69 21.60
CA LYS A 492 12.29 -16.50 21.00
C LYS A 492 12.84 -15.83 19.75
N LEU A 493 14.18 -15.83 19.63
CA LEU A 493 14.90 -15.59 18.39
C LEU A 493 15.27 -16.92 17.72
N SER A 494 15.23 -16.96 16.40
CA SER A 494 15.73 -18.10 15.60
C SER A 494 17.25 -18.10 15.59
N PRO A 495 17.92 -19.27 15.46
CA PRO A 495 19.34 -19.32 15.09
C PRO A 495 19.60 -18.96 13.62
N ALA A 496 18.56 -18.83 12.79
CA ALA A 496 18.68 -18.46 11.39
C ALA A 496 18.76 -16.94 11.21
N SER A 497 19.73 -16.51 10.40
CA SER A 497 19.81 -15.15 9.86
C SER A 497 19.07 -15.01 8.54
N TRP A 498 18.99 -16.05 7.70
CA TRP A 498 18.34 -15.99 6.38
C TRP A 498 16.82 -15.91 6.53
N VAL A 499 16.32 -14.67 6.59
CA VAL A 499 14.89 -14.32 6.67
C VAL A 499 14.71 -12.95 6.02
N GLY A 500 13.83 -12.85 5.04
CA GLY A 500 13.64 -11.62 4.25
C GLY A 500 13.53 -11.93 2.76
N GLY A 501 13.70 -10.92 1.92
CA GLY A 501 13.43 -11.04 0.49
C GLY A 501 13.86 -9.83 -0.31
N THR A 502 13.56 -9.88 -1.61
CA THR A 502 13.72 -8.77 -2.55
C THR A 502 12.37 -8.42 -3.18
N ALA A 503 12.27 -7.21 -3.72
CA ALA A 503 11.18 -6.82 -4.61
C ALA A 503 11.77 -6.29 -5.93
N VAL A 504 11.09 -6.48 -7.06
CA VAL A 504 11.55 -5.96 -8.36
C VAL A 504 10.52 -4.98 -8.92
N GLY A 505 10.98 -3.77 -9.24
CA GLY A 505 10.15 -2.67 -9.71
C GLY A 505 9.14 -2.15 -8.70
N GLY A 506 9.21 -2.58 -7.44
CA GLY A 506 8.12 -2.39 -6.46
C GLY A 506 6.86 -3.18 -6.77
N GLU A 507 6.89 -4.03 -7.81
CA GLU A 507 5.72 -4.74 -8.31
C GLU A 507 5.69 -6.15 -7.73
N PHE A 508 6.69 -6.98 -8.03
CA PHE A 508 6.77 -8.39 -7.61
C PHE A 508 7.77 -8.62 -6.50
N GLY A 509 7.67 -9.74 -5.77
CA GLY A 509 8.60 -10.06 -4.69
C GLY A 509 8.95 -11.54 -4.55
N ALA A 510 10.08 -11.79 -3.90
CA ALA A 510 10.50 -13.11 -3.46
C ALA A 510 10.97 -13.00 -2.02
N THR A 511 10.35 -13.75 -1.11
CA THR A 511 10.64 -13.73 0.33
C THR A 511 10.79 -15.14 0.85
N GLY A 512 11.60 -15.34 1.89
CA GLY A 512 11.67 -16.64 2.54
C GLY A 512 12.15 -16.59 3.99
N ILE A 513 12.02 -17.74 4.65
CA ILE A 513 12.46 -18.00 6.02
C ILE A 513 13.18 -19.35 6.08
N HIS A 514 14.37 -19.35 6.69
CA HIS A 514 14.98 -20.59 7.19
C HIS A 514 14.42 -20.86 8.59
N LEU A 515 13.40 -21.72 8.63
CA LEU A 515 12.59 -21.98 9.81
C LEU A 515 13.26 -22.99 10.74
N PHE A 516 13.23 -22.70 12.05
CA PHE A 516 13.58 -23.63 13.12
C PHE A 516 12.45 -23.71 14.14
N GLY A 517 11.87 -24.90 14.35
CA GLY A 517 10.82 -25.11 15.34
C GLY A 517 11.25 -24.76 16.78
N TRP A 518 10.34 -24.26 17.61
CA TRP A 518 10.61 -24.05 19.04
C TRP A 518 10.54 -25.37 19.82
N GLU A 519 11.59 -25.68 20.60
CA GLU A 519 11.77 -26.97 21.30
C GLU A 519 11.42 -28.18 20.43
N SER A 520 11.87 -28.10 19.19
CA SER A 520 11.67 -29.08 18.12
C SER A 520 12.93 -29.08 17.27
N SER A 521 13.22 -30.23 16.68
CA SER A 521 14.25 -30.43 15.66
C SER A 521 13.75 -30.08 14.25
N LEU A 522 12.49 -29.64 14.12
CA LEU A 522 11.94 -29.14 12.85
C LEU A 522 12.84 -28.05 12.26
N GLU A 523 13.32 -28.30 11.06
CA GLU A 523 14.02 -27.36 10.20
C GLU A 523 13.38 -27.38 8.81
N ALA A 524 13.20 -26.21 8.19
CA ALA A 524 12.61 -26.10 6.85
C ALA A 524 13.08 -24.83 6.14
N ARG A 525 13.05 -24.85 4.81
CA ARG A 525 13.22 -23.67 3.96
C ARG A 525 11.90 -23.35 3.29
N LYS A 526 11.37 -22.16 3.54
CA LYS A 526 10.07 -21.73 3.03
C LYS A 526 10.27 -20.46 2.20
N SER A 527 9.69 -20.43 1.00
CA SER A 527 9.71 -19.28 0.11
C SER A 527 8.29 -18.93 -0.36
N TRP A 528 8.06 -17.64 -0.58
CA TRP A 528 6.87 -17.09 -1.23
C TRP A 528 7.31 -16.18 -2.37
N PHE A 529 6.83 -16.47 -3.57
CA PHE A 529 7.03 -15.65 -4.76
C PHE A 529 5.72 -14.95 -5.08
N MET A 530 5.69 -13.64 -4.91
CA MET A 530 4.50 -12.80 -4.99
C MET A 530 4.46 -12.14 -6.37
N LEU A 531 3.56 -12.61 -7.23
CA LEU A 531 3.49 -12.30 -8.66
C LEU A 531 2.35 -11.31 -8.97
N ASP A 532 1.66 -11.38 -10.10
CA ASP A 532 0.57 -10.45 -10.43
C ASP A 532 -0.76 -10.89 -9.80
N GLU A 533 -1.22 -12.10 -10.11
CA GLU A 533 -2.50 -12.63 -9.60
C GLU A 533 -2.33 -13.71 -8.52
N GLU A 534 -1.12 -14.25 -8.38
CA GLU A 534 -0.83 -15.38 -7.52
C GLU A 534 0.34 -15.19 -6.55
N VAL A 535 0.42 -16.11 -5.59
CA VAL A 535 1.60 -16.30 -4.76
C VAL A 535 2.01 -17.77 -4.74
N VAL A 536 3.22 -18.06 -5.21
CA VAL A 536 3.78 -19.41 -5.19
C VAL A 536 4.48 -19.66 -3.86
N ALA A 537 4.01 -20.62 -3.09
CA ALA A 537 4.58 -21.04 -1.82
C ALA A 537 5.35 -22.36 -1.97
N LEU A 538 6.66 -22.32 -1.71
CA LEU A 538 7.55 -23.49 -1.78
C LEU A 538 8.09 -23.83 -0.40
N GLY A 539 8.17 -25.12 -0.10
CA GLY A 539 8.83 -25.67 1.09
C GLY A 539 9.80 -26.77 0.70
N ALA A 540 11.00 -26.77 1.27
CA ALA A 540 11.99 -27.83 1.05
C ALA A 540 12.81 -28.10 2.31
N ASP A 541 13.48 -29.26 2.29
CA ASP A 541 14.37 -29.71 3.37
C ASP A 541 13.65 -29.87 4.72
N ILE A 542 12.34 -30.11 4.67
CA ILE A 542 11.48 -30.23 5.85
C ILE A 542 11.88 -31.51 6.59
N SER A 543 12.54 -31.33 7.72
CA SER A 543 13.12 -32.44 8.48
C SER A 543 12.83 -32.30 9.96
N ALA A 544 12.53 -33.41 10.63
CA ALA A 544 12.41 -33.49 12.09
C ALA A 544 12.77 -34.89 12.59
N SER A 545 13.03 -35.03 13.89
CA SER A 545 13.52 -36.26 14.52
C SER A 545 13.03 -36.49 15.95
N ASP A 546 11.94 -35.82 16.33
CA ASP A 546 11.39 -35.86 17.70
C ASP A 546 10.25 -36.87 17.91
N GLY A 547 9.95 -37.71 16.92
CA GLY A 547 8.90 -38.72 16.94
C GLY A 547 7.48 -38.15 16.79
N ARG A 548 7.32 -36.98 16.17
CA ARG A 548 6.03 -36.29 15.96
C ARG A 548 5.79 -35.95 14.50
N ALA A 549 4.53 -35.78 14.13
CA ALA A 549 4.13 -35.38 12.79
C ALA A 549 4.44 -33.90 12.56
N ILE A 550 4.83 -33.57 11.33
CA ILE A 550 5.03 -32.20 10.86
C ILE A 550 3.96 -31.87 9.83
N GLU A 551 3.34 -30.71 9.96
CA GLU A 551 2.27 -30.24 9.07
C GLU A 551 2.68 -28.95 8.36
N THR A 552 2.23 -28.76 7.12
CA THR A 552 2.20 -27.45 6.46
C THR A 552 0.76 -27.04 6.23
N ILE A 553 0.40 -25.86 6.73
CA ILE A 553 -0.97 -25.35 6.63
C ILE A 553 -1.09 -24.56 5.33
N VAL A 554 -1.96 -25.02 4.45
CA VAL A 554 -2.28 -24.30 3.21
C VAL A 554 -3.22 -23.15 3.55
N GLU A 555 -4.28 -23.44 4.33
CA GLU A 555 -5.25 -22.44 4.77
C GLU A 555 -6.00 -22.90 6.03
N ASN A 556 -6.49 -21.95 6.81
CA ASN A 556 -7.38 -22.09 7.95
C ASN A 556 -8.28 -20.84 8.05
N ARG A 557 -9.30 -20.79 7.20
CA ARG A 557 -10.09 -19.57 6.95
C ARG A 557 -11.41 -19.59 7.72
N LYS A 558 -11.71 -18.51 8.45
CA LYS A 558 -13.05 -18.26 9.02
C LYS A 558 -14.06 -18.16 7.86
N LEU A 559 -15.13 -18.93 7.94
CA LEU A 559 -16.25 -18.89 7.00
C LEU A 559 -17.30 -17.88 7.47
N SER A 560 -18.30 -17.58 6.64
CA SER A 560 -19.41 -16.72 7.05
C SER A 560 -20.15 -17.26 8.28
N ASP A 561 -20.96 -16.43 8.94
CA ASP A 561 -21.83 -16.82 10.05
C ASP A 561 -22.70 -18.05 9.78
N ALA A 562 -23.11 -18.25 8.52
CA ALA A 562 -23.89 -19.42 8.13
C ALA A 562 -23.07 -20.72 8.17
N GLY A 563 -21.74 -20.61 8.10
CA GLY A 563 -20.79 -21.71 8.08
C GLY A 563 -20.93 -22.64 6.88
N ASP A 564 -21.72 -22.25 5.87
CA ASP A 564 -22.10 -23.07 4.72
C ASP A 564 -21.47 -22.64 3.39
N ASP A 565 -20.49 -21.73 3.45
CA ASP A 565 -19.68 -21.26 2.31
C ASP A 565 -19.23 -22.44 1.45
N ALA A 566 -19.28 -22.27 0.13
CA ALA A 566 -18.93 -23.33 -0.80
C ALA A 566 -17.42 -23.61 -0.71
N ILE A 567 -17.08 -24.85 -0.36
CA ILE A 567 -15.73 -25.39 -0.48
C ILE A 567 -15.78 -26.39 -1.64
N THR A 568 -14.92 -26.20 -2.64
CA THR A 568 -14.79 -27.14 -3.76
C THR A 568 -13.35 -27.66 -3.84
N ILE A 569 -13.20 -28.96 -4.10
CA ILE A 569 -11.90 -29.61 -4.28
C ILE A 569 -11.97 -30.39 -5.59
N ASP A 570 -11.09 -30.08 -6.54
CA ASP A 570 -11.09 -30.61 -7.91
C ASP A 570 -12.44 -30.50 -8.63
N GLY A 571 -13.14 -29.38 -8.40
CA GLY A 571 -14.46 -29.12 -8.97
C GLY A 571 -15.62 -29.78 -8.22
N GLU A 572 -15.34 -30.64 -7.23
CA GLU A 572 -16.37 -31.31 -6.44
C GLU A 572 -16.70 -30.50 -5.18
N ALA A 573 -18.00 -30.26 -4.93
CA ALA A 573 -18.45 -29.57 -3.73
C ALA A 573 -18.33 -30.46 -2.48
N MET A 574 -17.68 -29.93 -1.45
CA MET A 574 -17.50 -30.61 -0.17
C MET A 574 -18.73 -30.43 0.74
N PRO A 575 -18.95 -31.34 1.70
CA PRO A 575 -20.05 -31.22 2.66
C PRO A 575 -20.04 -29.91 3.44
N THR A 576 -21.22 -29.35 3.69
CA THR A 576 -21.43 -28.13 4.48
C THR A 576 -21.65 -28.38 5.97
N THR A 577 -21.49 -29.62 6.43
CA THR A 577 -21.63 -29.97 7.86
C THR A 577 -20.39 -29.54 8.63
N ALA A 578 -20.57 -28.85 9.74
CA ALA A 578 -19.50 -28.30 10.58
C ALA A 578 -18.73 -29.33 11.44
N ASP A 579 -18.75 -30.60 11.04
CA ASP A 579 -17.94 -31.71 11.58
C ASP A 579 -17.29 -32.53 10.47
N TRP A 580 -17.29 -32.01 9.24
CA TRP A 580 -16.71 -32.69 8.09
C TRP A 580 -15.19 -32.67 8.16
N SER A 581 -14.57 -33.82 7.91
CA SER A 581 -13.14 -33.94 7.66
C SER A 581 -12.87 -35.11 6.73
N ASP A 582 -11.83 -34.99 5.90
CA ASP A 582 -11.40 -36.06 5.00
C ASP A 582 -9.89 -35.95 4.69
N THR A 583 -9.33 -37.06 4.21
CA THR A 583 -7.98 -37.12 3.64
C THR A 583 -8.13 -37.52 2.17
N LEU A 584 -7.88 -36.56 1.29
CA LEU A 584 -8.15 -36.65 -0.14
C LEU A 584 -6.83 -36.88 -0.89
N GLU A 585 -6.76 -37.94 -1.70
CA GLU A 585 -5.60 -38.24 -2.55
C GLU A 585 -5.80 -37.65 -3.95
N GLY A 586 -4.70 -37.21 -4.59
CA GLY A 586 -4.72 -36.77 -5.99
C GLY A 586 -5.22 -35.35 -6.19
N VAL A 587 -5.20 -34.52 -5.14
CA VAL A 587 -5.77 -33.17 -5.18
C VAL A 587 -4.88 -32.22 -5.98
N GLN A 588 -5.49 -31.42 -6.85
CA GLN A 588 -4.80 -30.35 -7.58
C GLN A 588 -5.37 -28.96 -7.32
N THR A 589 -6.65 -28.83 -7.00
CA THR A 589 -7.29 -27.53 -6.79
C THR A 589 -8.20 -27.52 -5.58
N VAL A 590 -8.19 -26.41 -4.86
CA VAL A 590 -9.13 -26.08 -3.79
C VAL A 590 -9.67 -24.68 -4.04
N HIS A 591 -10.95 -24.46 -3.83
CA HIS A 591 -11.54 -23.12 -3.83
C HIS A 591 -12.51 -22.99 -2.65
N VAL A 592 -12.39 -21.86 -1.96
CA VAL A 592 -13.28 -21.45 -0.86
C VAL A 592 -13.98 -20.17 -1.32
N ALA A 593 -15.30 -20.21 -1.41
CA ALA A 593 -16.09 -18.99 -1.59
C ALA A 593 -15.98 -18.13 -0.32
N THR A 594 -15.87 -16.81 -0.49
CA THR A 594 -15.75 -15.86 0.63
C THR A 594 -16.68 -14.67 0.40
N GLY A 595 -17.39 -14.25 1.44
CA GLY A 595 -18.33 -13.12 1.39
C GLY A 595 -19.66 -13.42 0.67
N GLU A 596 -20.51 -12.40 0.55
CA GLU A 596 -21.82 -12.52 -0.12
C GLU A 596 -21.71 -12.65 -1.66
N ASP A 597 -20.58 -12.25 -2.23
CA ASP A 597 -20.31 -12.29 -3.67
C ASP A 597 -19.47 -13.53 -4.05
N ALA A 598 -20.10 -14.51 -4.69
CA ALA A 598 -19.46 -15.72 -5.19
C ALA A 598 -18.37 -15.49 -6.27
N ASP A 599 -18.14 -14.24 -6.65
CA ASP A 599 -17.20 -13.81 -7.70
C ASP A 599 -15.78 -13.48 -7.17
N GLY A 600 -15.47 -13.66 -5.87
CA GLY A 600 -14.20 -13.23 -5.26
C GLY A 600 -13.64 -14.09 -4.12
N GLY A 601 -13.73 -15.43 -4.23
CA GLY A 601 -13.21 -16.39 -3.25
C GLY A 601 -11.68 -16.48 -3.16
N VAL A 602 -11.17 -17.53 -2.51
CA VAL A 602 -9.74 -17.85 -2.50
C VAL A 602 -9.50 -19.25 -3.06
N GLY A 603 -8.62 -19.31 -4.05
CA GLY A 603 -8.18 -20.52 -4.70
C GLY A 603 -6.80 -20.99 -4.25
N TYR A 604 -6.57 -22.29 -4.39
CA TYR A 604 -5.27 -22.92 -4.23
C TYR A 604 -5.06 -23.92 -5.35
N TYR A 605 -3.89 -23.88 -5.96
CA TYR A 605 -3.45 -24.84 -6.98
C TYR A 605 -2.19 -25.56 -6.52
N PHE A 606 -2.16 -26.87 -6.69
CA PHE A 606 -1.01 -27.72 -6.41
C PHE A 606 -0.38 -28.15 -7.75
N PRO A 607 0.85 -27.69 -8.08
CA PRO A 607 1.52 -28.05 -9.32
C PRO A 607 1.77 -29.55 -9.51
N GLU A 608 1.85 -30.28 -8.40
CA GLU A 608 1.85 -31.74 -8.36
C GLU A 608 0.65 -32.22 -7.55
N GLU A 609 0.10 -33.39 -7.92
CA GLU A 609 -1.00 -34.01 -7.16
C GLU A 609 -0.56 -34.29 -5.71
N VAL A 610 -1.33 -33.81 -4.74
CA VAL A 610 -1.03 -33.99 -3.31
C VAL A 610 -2.04 -34.90 -2.60
N THR A 611 -1.65 -35.40 -1.42
CA THR A 611 -2.61 -35.86 -0.42
C THR A 611 -2.92 -34.70 0.51
N LEU A 612 -4.16 -34.23 0.48
CA LEU A 612 -4.61 -33.08 1.24
C LEU A 612 -5.53 -33.54 2.38
N ASN A 613 -5.24 -33.10 3.60
CA ASN A 613 -6.22 -33.17 4.67
C ASN A 613 -7.09 -31.92 4.63
N ALA A 614 -8.40 -32.10 4.71
CA ALA A 614 -9.39 -31.04 4.64
C ALA A 614 -10.42 -31.18 5.77
N ALA A 615 -10.83 -30.07 6.35
CA ALA A 615 -11.85 -30.04 7.39
C ALA A 615 -12.76 -28.80 7.28
N ARG A 616 -14.01 -28.97 7.72
CA ARG A 616 -14.94 -27.91 8.07
C ARG A 616 -15.41 -28.14 9.50
N ASP A 617 -15.02 -27.27 10.41
CA ASP A 617 -15.33 -27.42 11.84
C ASP A 617 -15.79 -26.12 12.51
N LEU A 618 -16.82 -26.24 13.36
CA LEU A 618 -17.25 -25.18 14.28
C LEU A 618 -16.32 -25.19 15.50
N ARG A 619 -15.72 -24.05 15.82
CA ARG A 619 -14.80 -23.88 16.94
C ARG A 619 -15.38 -22.90 17.93
N GLU A 620 -15.34 -23.28 19.21
CA GLU A 620 -15.73 -22.42 20.33
C GLU A 620 -14.47 -21.89 21.02
N GLY A 621 -14.48 -20.63 21.45
CA GLY A 621 -13.38 -20.03 22.20
C GLY A 621 -13.77 -18.71 22.85
N SER A 622 -12.91 -18.17 23.72
CA SER A 622 -13.14 -16.90 24.39
C SER A 622 -11.88 -16.04 24.38
N TRP A 623 -12.06 -14.71 24.36
CA TRP A 623 -10.93 -13.78 24.46
C TRP A 623 -10.08 -14.01 25.72
N VAL A 624 -10.69 -14.44 26.83
CA VAL A 624 -9.94 -14.74 28.07
C VAL A 624 -8.97 -15.92 27.91
N ASP A 625 -9.22 -16.84 26.95
CA ASP A 625 -8.35 -17.98 26.69
C ASP A 625 -7.00 -17.53 26.10
N ILE A 626 -6.98 -16.39 25.41
CA ILE A 626 -5.76 -15.80 24.82
C ILE A 626 -5.29 -14.53 25.54
N ASN A 627 -6.11 -13.99 26.45
CA ASN A 627 -5.87 -12.75 27.17
C ASN A 627 -6.45 -12.81 28.59
N ASP A 628 -5.68 -13.39 29.52
CA ASP A 628 -6.01 -13.53 30.95
C ASP A 628 -5.78 -12.20 31.71
N ARG A 629 -6.61 -11.21 31.39
CA ARG A 629 -6.75 -9.97 32.16
C ARG A 629 -8.13 -9.94 32.79
N PRO A 630 -8.30 -9.36 34.00
CA PRO A 630 -9.60 -9.34 34.68
C PRO A 630 -10.72 -8.63 33.94
N VAL A 631 -10.37 -7.75 32.99
CA VAL A 631 -11.32 -6.97 32.19
C VAL A 631 -11.68 -7.64 30.87
N THR A 632 -10.98 -8.71 30.49
CA THR A 632 -11.23 -9.43 29.24
C THR A 632 -12.59 -10.14 29.34
N PRO A 633 -13.44 -10.04 28.31
CA PRO A 633 -14.70 -10.78 28.25
C PRO A 633 -14.48 -12.28 28.36
N THR A 634 -15.40 -12.94 29.06
CA THR A 634 -15.41 -14.41 29.23
C THR A 634 -16.51 -15.08 28.42
N ASP A 635 -17.21 -14.32 27.58
CA ASP A 635 -18.24 -14.86 26.70
C ASP A 635 -17.60 -15.84 25.73
N VAL A 636 -18.30 -16.96 25.49
CA VAL A 636 -17.89 -17.95 24.50
C VAL A 636 -18.41 -17.49 23.15
N LEU A 637 -17.49 -17.41 22.19
CA LEU A 637 -17.71 -17.14 20.78
C LEU A 637 -17.60 -18.45 20.01
N ASP A 638 -18.20 -18.50 18.83
CA ASP A 638 -18.09 -19.63 17.94
C ASP A 638 -18.01 -19.19 16.48
N ASP A 639 -17.13 -19.85 15.72
CA ASP A 639 -16.87 -19.57 14.31
C ASP A 639 -16.65 -20.88 13.55
N THR A 640 -17.08 -20.95 12.30
CA THR A 640 -16.83 -22.12 11.44
C THR A 640 -15.61 -21.87 10.56
N TYR A 641 -14.74 -22.87 10.43
CA TYR A 641 -13.51 -22.77 9.64
C TYR A 641 -13.44 -23.78 8.52
N GLY A 642 -12.87 -23.39 7.38
CA GLY A 642 -12.34 -24.29 6.36
C GLY A 642 -10.82 -24.44 6.52
N THR A 643 -10.33 -25.65 6.80
CA THR A 643 -8.90 -25.89 7.07
C THR A 643 -8.33 -26.94 6.11
N PHE A 644 -7.20 -26.62 5.48
CA PHE A 644 -6.50 -27.49 4.53
C PHE A 644 -5.01 -27.57 4.86
N TRP A 645 -4.46 -28.78 4.98
CA TRP A 645 -3.06 -28.96 5.34
C TRP A 645 -2.44 -30.22 4.72
N LEU A 646 -1.12 -30.14 4.54
CA LEU A 646 -0.26 -31.23 4.10
C LEU A 646 0.38 -31.88 5.32
N ASP A 647 0.27 -33.20 5.44
CA ASP A 647 0.92 -33.99 6.49
C ASP A 647 2.23 -34.59 5.95
N HIS A 648 3.36 -34.14 6.48
CA HIS A 648 4.70 -34.63 6.11
C HIS A 648 5.08 -35.92 6.83
N GLY A 649 4.20 -36.43 7.70
CA GLY A 649 4.39 -37.62 8.49
C GLY A 649 5.29 -37.40 9.72
N VAL A 650 5.56 -38.49 10.42
CA VAL A 650 6.42 -38.52 11.60
C VAL A 650 7.88 -38.56 11.19
N ASP A 651 8.69 -37.66 11.77
CA ASP A 651 10.13 -37.54 11.51
C ASP A 651 10.45 -37.48 10.01
N PRO A 652 9.90 -36.49 9.27
CA PRO A 652 10.22 -36.34 7.86
C PRO A 652 11.74 -36.16 7.69
N ASP A 653 12.25 -36.68 6.58
CA ASP A 653 13.65 -36.53 6.17
C ASP A 653 13.65 -35.87 4.80
N ARG A 654 13.88 -34.55 4.79
CA ARG A 654 13.95 -33.71 3.59
C ARG A 654 12.66 -33.73 2.76
N ALA A 655 11.50 -33.69 3.41
CA ALA A 655 10.21 -33.50 2.73
C ALA A 655 10.11 -32.09 2.10
N ASP A 656 9.11 -31.91 1.23
CA ASP A 656 8.85 -30.67 0.51
C ASP A 656 7.34 -30.43 0.34
N TYR A 657 7.00 -29.23 -0.12
CA TYR A 657 5.66 -28.90 -0.63
C TYR A 657 5.76 -27.82 -1.71
N ALA A 658 4.73 -27.75 -2.56
CA ALA A 658 4.49 -26.63 -3.46
C ALA A 658 2.98 -26.40 -3.60
N TYR A 659 2.56 -25.14 -3.46
CA TYR A 659 1.20 -24.71 -3.78
C TYR A 659 1.21 -23.25 -4.24
N VAL A 660 0.18 -22.85 -4.96
CA VAL A 660 -0.06 -21.50 -5.46
C VAL A 660 -1.34 -20.99 -4.84
N MET A 661 -1.29 -19.82 -4.23
CA MET A 661 -2.47 -19.11 -3.73
C MET A 661 -3.01 -18.20 -4.83
N LEU A 662 -4.32 -18.23 -5.05
CA LEU A 662 -5.05 -17.44 -6.05
C LEU A 662 -6.14 -16.64 -5.31
N PRO A 663 -5.80 -15.52 -4.66
CA PRO A 663 -6.76 -14.72 -3.92
C PRO A 663 -7.73 -13.99 -4.85
N ALA A 664 -8.91 -13.63 -4.33
CA ALA A 664 -9.96 -12.93 -5.09
C ALA A 664 -10.32 -13.61 -6.42
N SER A 665 -10.31 -14.95 -6.45
CA SER A 665 -10.53 -15.76 -7.65
C SER A 665 -11.80 -16.59 -7.54
N THR A 666 -12.48 -16.79 -8.66
CA THR A 666 -13.59 -17.73 -8.81
C THR A 666 -13.11 -19.17 -9.00
N GLN A 667 -14.00 -20.13 -8.77
CA GLN A 667 -13.71 -21.54 -9.05
C GLN A 667 -13.29 -21.78 -10.51
N ASP A 668 -13.93 -21.08 -11.46
CA ASP A 668 -13.63 -21.21 -12.89
C ASP A 668 -12.25 -20.64 -13.23
N GLU A 669 -11.85 -19.54 -12.59
CA GLU A 669 -10.50 -18.96 -12.73
C GLU A 669 -9.44 -19.88 -12.14
N VAL A 670 -9.68 -20.49 -10.97
CA VAL A 670 -8.77 -21.49 -10.38
C VAL A 670 -8.59 -22.68 -11.32
N ALA A 671 -9.69 -23.18 -11.91
CA ALA A 671 -9.62 -24.27 -12.87
C ALA A 671 -8.91 -23.88 -14.17
N ALA A 672 -9.08 -22.63 -14.63
CA ALA A 672 -8.39 -22.10 -15.80
C ALA A 672 -6.88 -21.96 -15.54
N TYR A 673 -6.50 -21.42 -14.37
CA TYR A 673 -5.12 -21.29 -13.95
C TYR A 673 -4.45 -22.66 -13.83
N ALA A 674 -5.09 -23.65 -13.19
CA ALA A 674 -4.57 -25.00 -13.09
C ALA A 674 -4.34 -25.69 -14.45
N ALA A 675 -5.06 -25.27 -15.49
CA ALA A 675 -4.88 -25.79 -16.85
C ALA A 675 -3.73 -25.11 -17.62
N ASP A 676 -3.36 -23.89 -17.26
CA ASP A 676 -2.34 -23.07 -17.95
C ASP A 676 -1.76 -22.00 -17.00
N SER A 677 -0.99 -22.44 -15.99
CA SER A 677 -0.58 -21.57 -14.87
C SER A 677 0.47 -20.52 -15.23
N GLY A 678 1.15 -20.63 -16.37
CA GLY A 678 2.26 -19.73 -16.74
C GLY A 678 3.55 -19.88 -15.91
N VAL A 679 3.41 -20.29 -14.64
CA VAL A 679 4.46 -20.53 -13.65
C VAL A 679 5.08 -21.92 -13.76
N GLU A 680 6.41 -21.97 -13.76
CA GLU A 680 7.24 -23.16 -13.66
C GLU A 680 8.10 -23.13 -12.39
N ILE A 681 8.11 -24.22 -11.62
CA ILE A 681 9.03 -24.38 -10.48
C ILE A 681 10.38 -24.87 -11.02
N LEU A 682 11.36 -23.97 -11.07
CA LEU A 682 12.71 -24.29 -11.54
C LEU A 682 13.50 -25.14 -10.55
N ALA A 683 13.30 -24.89 -9.25
CA ALA A 683 13.94 -25.64 -8.18
C ALA A 683 13.15 -25.51 -6.86
N ASN A 684 13.10 -26.59 -6.09
CA ASN A 684 12.62 -26.58 -4.71
C ASN A 684 13.51 -27.46 -3.83
N THR A 685 14.64 -26.90 -3.37
CA THR A 685 15.70 -27.68 -2.71
C THR A 685 16.30 -26.97 -1.50
N ALA A 686 17.14 -27.69 -0.75
CA ALA A 686 17.91 -27.13 0.36
C ALA A 686 18.94 -26.05 -0.06
N GLN A 687 19.31 -25.99 -1.34
CA GLN A 687 20.27 -25.02 -1.88
C GLN A 687 19.59 -23.78 -2.45
N VAL A 688 18.47 -23.99 -3.17
CA VAL A 688 17.72 -22.93 -3.84
C VAL A 688 16.26 -23.32 -4.02
N GLN A 689 15.39 -22.32 -3.87
CA GLN A 689 13.99 -22.36 -4.29
C GLN A 689 13.79 -21.29 -5.36
N ALA A 690 13.20 -21.63 -6.50
CA ALA A 690 13.10 -20.73 -7.63
C ALA A 690 11.90 -21.04 -8.53
N VAL A 691 11.34 -19.99 -9.12
CA VAL A 691 10.22 -20.04 -10.06
C VAL A 691 10.51 -19.17 -11.29
N GLU A 692 9.89 -19.50 -12.41
CA GLU A 692 9.83 -18.67 -13.61
C GLU A 692 8.37 -18.52 -14.03
N ASP A 693 7.96 -17.29 -14.31
CA ASP A 693 6.72 -17.01 -15.01
C ASP A 693 7.05 -16.49 -16.42
N SER A 694 6.76 -17.32 -17.41
CA SER A 694 7.07 -17.01 -18.80
C SER A 694 6.13 -15.97 -19.42
N GLY A 695 4.91 -15.83 -18.90
CA GLY A 695 3.94 -14.82 -19.31
C GLY A 695 4.34 -13.42 -18.86
N LEU A 696 4.86 -13.31 -17.64
CA LEU A 696 5.40 -12.09 -17.05
C LEU A 696 6.84 -11.78 -17.49
N GLY A 697 7.56 -12.78 -18.03
CA GLY A 697 8.99 -12.67 -18.32
C GLY A 697 9.81 -12.50 -17.04
N LEU A 698 9.44 -13.22 -15.99
CA LEU A 698 9.97 -13.09 -14.64
C LEU A 698 10.63 -14.39 -14.19
N ALA A 699 11.80 -14.31 -13.56
CA ALA A 699 12.39 -15.42 -12.82
C ALA A 699 12.85 -14.95 -11.45
N ALA A 700 12.64 -15.77 -10.43
CA ALA A 700 12.94 -15.45 -9.05
C ALA A 700 13.61 -16.63 -8.35
N ALA A 701 14.58 -16.35 -7.49
CA ALA A 701 15.32 -17.36 -6.75
C ALA A 701 15.69 -16.88 -5.33
N ASN A 702 15.40 -17.73 -4.35
CA ASN A 702 15.92 -17.64 -2.99
C ASN A 702 17.06 -18.65 -2.84
N VAL A 703 18.29 -18.14 -2.74
CA VAL A 703 19.53 -18.93 -2.66
C VAL A 703 19.98 -19.01 -1.20
N TRP A 704 20.02 -20.23 -0.68
CA TRP A 704 20.16 -20.53 0.74
C TRP A 704 21.60 -20.80 1.19
N THR A 705 22.55 -20.90 0.26
CA THR A 705 23.94 -21.24 0.53
C THR A 705 24.90 -20.29 -0.18
N ASP A 706 26.14 -20.19 0.30
CA ASP A 706 27.17 -19.40 -0.37
C ASP A 706 27.74 -20.04 -1.65
N GLU A 707 27.48 -21.32 -1.87
CA GLU A 707 27.98 -22.04 -3.04
C GLU A 707 27.36 -21.51 -4.35
N PRO A 708 28.13 -21.43 -5.45
CA PRO A 708 27.60 -21.08 -6.75
C PRO A 708 26.41 -21.98 -7.14
N THR A 709 25.31 -21.34 -7.52
CA THR A 709 24.04 -21.99 -7.77
C THR A 709 23.51 -21.56 -9.14
N GLU A 710 23.34 -22.52 -10.05
CA GLU A 710 22.76 -22.32 -11.38
C GLU A 710 21.28 -22.74 -11.34
N VAL A 711 20.37 -21.84 -11.73
CA VAL A 711 18.92 -22.10 -11.76
C VAL A 711 18.24 -21.25 -12.84
N GLY A 712 17.59 -21.90 -13.81
CA GLY A 712 16.99 -21.21 -14.96
C GLY A 712 18.01 -20.28 -15.66
N PRO A 713 17.69 -18.98 -15.84
CA PRO A 713 18.61 -18.01 -16.46
C PRO A 713 19.67 -17.44 -15.50
N LEU A 714 19.68 -17.85 -14.23
CA LEU A 714 20.48 -17.26 -13.15
C LEU A 714 21.65 -18.17 -12.76
N THR A 715 22.82 -17.57 -12.57
CA THR A 715 23.91 -18.14 -11.78
C THR A 715 24.24 -17.18 -10.64
N VAL A 716 24.03 -17.62 -9.40
CA VAL A 716 24.16 -16.78 -8.21
C VAL A 716 25.20 -17.38 -7.26
N THR A 717 26.08 -16.55 -6.71
CA THR A 717 27.00 -16.94 -5.62
C THR A 717 26.78 -16.03 -4.42
N GLY A 718 26.64 -16.64 -3.24
CA GLY A 718 26.26 -15.95 -2.01
C GLY A 718 24.77 -16.13 -1.68
N GLN A 719 24.48 -16.26 -0.39
CA GLN A 719 23.11 -16.26 0.13
C GLN A 719 22.39 -14.98 -0.30
N SER A 720 21.23 -15.12 -0.96
CA SER A 720 20.52 -13.95 -1.52
C SER A 720 19.09 -14.28 -1.93
N SER A 721 18.27 -13.24 -2.03
CA SER A 721 17.03 -13.27 -2.79
C SER A 721 17.22 -12.45 -4.07
N VAL A 722 16.89 -13.04 -5.22
CA VAL A 722 17.17 -12.48 -6.54
C VAL A 722 15.93 -12.57 -7.41
N MET A 723 15.61 -11.48 -8.11
CA MET A 723 14.56 -11.47 -9.13
C MET A 723 15.05 -10.80 -10.40
N VAL A 724 14.64 -11.35 -11.54
CA VAL A 724 14.83 -10.75 -12.85
C VAL A 724 13.47 -10.63 -13.54
N TRP A 725 13.20 -9.49 -14.15
CA TRP A 725 11.92 -9.22 -14.78
C TRP A 725 12.12 -8.43 -16.08
N ASP A 726 11.58 -8.94 -17.19
CA ASP A 726 11.43 -8.22 -18.46
C ASP A 726 10.33 -7.14 -18.33
N SER A 727 10.59 -6.13 -17.49
CA SER A 727 9.66 -5.02 -17.29
C SER A 727 9.42 -4.26 -18.59
N PRO A 728 8.30 -3.52 -18.71
CA PRO A 728 8.09 -2.65 -19.84
C PRO A 728 9.32 -1.77 -20.14
N GLU A 729 10.00 -1.23 -19.12
CA GLU A 729 11.13 -0.28 -19.24
C GLU A 729 12.46 -0.94 -19.65
N GLY A 730 12.53 -2.27 -19.63
CA GLY A 730 13.73 -3.05 -19.83
C GLY A 730 13.89 -4.15 -18.78
N LEU A 731 15.00 -4.87 -18.88
CA LEU A 731 15.30 -5.97 -17.96
C LEU A 731 15.70 -5.41 -16.59
N ARG A 732 14.91 -5.67 -15.56
CA ARG A 732 15.22 -5.34 -14.18
C ARG A 732 15.86 -6.54 -13.49
N LEU A 733 16.87 -6.27 -12.66
CA LEU A 733 17.48 -7.23 -11.74
C LEU A 733 17.40 -6.63 -10.34
N SER A 734 16.75 -7.31 -9.40
CA SER A 734 16.80 -6.98 -7.99
C SER A 734 17.49 -8.07 -7.18
N VAL A 735 18.28 -7.64 -6.19
CA VAL A 735 19.08 -8.51 -5.32
C VAL A 735 19.00 -7.98 -3.89
N SER A 736 18.80 -8.85 -2.91
CA SER A 736 19.02 -8.53 -1.50
C SER A 736 19.82 -9.63 -0.82
N ASP A 737 20.41 -9.30 0.33
CA ASP A 737 20.96 -10.26 1.29
C ASP A 737 20.04 -10.36 2.52
N PRO A 738 19.14 -11.37 2.57
CA PRO A 738 18.23 -11.59 3.70
C PRO A 738 18.95 -11.96 5.02
N THR A 739 20.24 -12.27 4.99
CA THR A 739 20.99 -12.61 6.21
C THR A 739 21.39 -11.38 7.03
N HIS A 740 21.42 -10.20 6.39
CA HIS A 740 21.95 -8.96 6.93
C HIS A 740 23.44 -9.07 7.27
N ALA A 741 24.23 -9.75 6.43
CA ALA A 741 25.65 -9.88 6.66
C ALA A 741 26.34 -8.50 6.74
N GLU A 742 27.22 -8.35 7.71
CA GLU A 742 28.00 -7.11 7.91
C GLU A 742 29.12 -6.97 6.87
N ASP A 743 29.41 -8.04 6.13
CA ASP A 743 30.35 -8.13 5.02
C ASP A 743 29.88 -9.17 3.99
N GLY A 744 29.95 -8.84 2.70
CA GLY A 744 29.56 -9.79 1.66
C GLY A 744 29.50 -9.18 0.27
N VAL A 745 29.72 -10.00 -0.75
CA VAL A 745 29.45 -9.67 -2.14
C VAL A 745 28.62 -10.80 -2.73
N VAL A 746 27.44 -10.48 -3.23
CA VAL A 746 26.64 -11.40 -4.04
C VAL A 746 27.03 -11.19 -5.49
N THR A 747 27.26 -12.28 -6.23
CA THR A 747 27.49 -12.19 -7.67
C THR A 747 26.35 -12.86 -8.42
N VAL A 748 25.78 -12.13 -9.38
CA VAL A 748 24.73 -12.63 -10.26
C VAL A 748 25.23 -12.60 -11.69
N GLU A 749 25.15 -13.73 -12.37
CA GLU A 749 25.27 -13.84 -13.82
C GLU A 749 23.90 -14.21 -14.40
N LEU A 750 23.49 -13.48 -15.44
CA LEU A 750 22.27 -13.75 -16.21
C LEU A 750 22.69 -14.28 -17.58
N ASP A 751 22.13 -15.42 -18.01
CA ASP A 751 22.36 -16.00 -19.35
C ASP A 751 21.63 -15.22 -20.46
N ARG A 752 21.87 -13.92 -20.50
CA ARG A 752 21.34 -12.96 -21.46
C ARG A 752 22.36 -11.86 -21.68
N ALA A 753 22.40 -11.33 -22.91
CA ALA A 753 23.18 -10.14 -23.21
C ALA A 753 22.29 -8.89 -23.08
N SER A 754 22.89 -7.78 -22.65
CA SER A 754 22.30 -6.45 -22.78
C SER A 754 23.20 -5.54 -23.61
N ALA A 755 22.59 -4.59 -24.32
CA ALA A 755 23.31 -3.56 -25.06
C ALA A 755 23.82 -2.42 -24.15
N GLY A 756 23.29 -2.29 -22.94
CA GLY A 756 23.63 -1.20 -22.02
C GLY A 756 22.96 -1.27 -20.65
N LEU A 757 23.54 -0.53 -19.71
CA LEU A 757 23.00 -0.27 -18.38
C LEU A 757 22.27 1.08 -18.39
N VAL A 758 21.03 1.13 -17.88
CA VAL A 758 20.26 2.37 -17.70
C VAL A 758 20.54 2.95 -16.32
N SER A 759 20.37 2.14 -15.27
CA SER A 759 20.63 2.51 -13.89
C SER A 759 21.06 1.29 -13.07
N ALA A 760 21.75 1.54 -11.96
CA ALA A 760 22.08 0.55 -10.95
C ALA A 760 22.14 1.23 -9.58
N ALA A 761 21.64 0.55 -8.54
CA ALA A 761 21.71 1.02 -7.16
C ALA A 761 23.16 1.22 -6.71
N GLU A 762 23.36 2.14 -5.76
CA GLU A 762 24.64 2.26 -5.07
C GLU A 762 24.99 0.93 -4.40
N GLY A 763 26.22 0.43 -4.60
CA GLY A 763 26.62 -0.93 -4.17
C GLY A 763 26.56 -1.99 -5.29
N MET A 764 25.86 -1.74 -6.40
CA MET A 764 25.87 -2.64 -7.56
C MET A 764 26.94 -2.23 -8.59
N ARG A 765 27.71 -3.22 -9.04
CA ARG A 765 28.75 -3.07 -10.05
C ARG A 765 28.54 -4.07 -11.18
N VAL A 766 28.05 -3.57 -12.32
CA VAL A 766 27.96 -4.35 -13.56
C VAL A 766 29.36 -4.52 -14.16
N THR A 767 29.84 -5.76 -14.21
CA THR A 767 31.19 -6.11 -14.68
C THR A 767 31.19 -6.57 -16.14
N GLN A 768 30.07 -7.09 -16.64
CA GLN A 768 29.89 -7.55 -18.02
C GLN A 768 28.44 -7.33 -18.49
N LEU A 769 28.26 -7.06 -19.78
CA LEU A 769 26.95 -6.95 -20.43
C LEU A 769 26.74 -8.02 -21.53
N SER A 770 27.81 -8.64 -22.04
CA SER A 770 27.76 -9.62 -23.13
C SER A 770 28.99 -10.54 -23.09
N PRO A 771 28.88 -11.85 -23.42
CA PRO A 771 27.67 -12.54 -23.90
C PRO A 771 26.60 -12.76 -22.82
N THR A 772 26.98 -12.69 -21.55
CA THR A 772 26.10 -12.73 -20.37
C THR A 772 26.26 -11.44 -19.57
N ILE A 773 25.22 -11.03 -18.85
CA ILE A 773 25.29 -9.92 -17.90
C ILE A 773 25.89 -10.45 -16.60
N GLN A 774 26.88 -9.75 -16.04
CA GLN A 774 27.47 -10.09 -14.75
C GLN A 774 27.44 -8.87 -13.83
N VAL A 775 27.00 -9.08 -12.60
CA VAL A 775 26.79 -8.06 -11.59
C VAL A 775 27.37 -8.52 -10.27
N GLU A 776 28.14 -7.65 -9.62
CA GLU A 776 28.54 -7.80 -8.23
C GLU A 776 27.73 -6.81 -7.37
N VAL A 777 27.22 -7.27 -6.24
CA VAL A 777 26.43 -6.46 -5.30
C VAL A 777 27.14 -6.47 -3.95
N ASP A 778 27.64 -5.32 -3.52
CA ASP A 778 28.18 -5.12 -2.18
C ASP A 778 27.03 -4.99 -1.18
N VAL A 779 26.79 -6.06 -0.42
CA VAL A 779 25.66 -6.16 0.50
C VAL A 779 26.06 -5.79 1.94
N ALA A 780 27.31 -5.39 2.17
CA ALA A 780 27.81 -5.09 3.50
C ALA A 780 27.00 -3.98 4.18
N GLY A 781 26.38 -4.31 5.32
CA GLY A 781 25.56 -3.37 6.08
C GLY A 781 24.27 -2.93 5.38
N SER A 782 23.88 -3.61 4.30
CA SER A 782 22.62 -3.37 3.56
C SER A 782 21.39 -3.58 4.43
N ARG A 783 21.51 -4.40 5.48
CA ARG A 783 20.44 -4.73 6.42
C ARG A 783 19.18 -5.23 5.69
N GLY A 784 19.39 -6.06 4.67
CA GLY A 784 18.33 -6.67 3.86
C GLY A 784 17.69 -5.75 2.82
N ALA A 785 18.24 -4.55 2.60
CA ALA A 785 17.76 -3.66 1.55
C ALA A 785 17.87 -4.30 0.16
N THR A 786 16.91 -3.98 -0.70
CA THR A 786 16.91 -4.36 -2.11
C THR A 786 17.81 -3.44 -2.92
N PHE A 787 18.68 -4.03 -3.74
CA PHE A 787 19.47 -3.35 -4.75
C PHE A 787 18.88 -3.66 -6.13
N GLU A 788 18.66 -2.64 -6.95
CA GLU A 788 18.09 -2.83 -8.29
C GLU A 788 18.95 -2.24 -9.41
N ALA A 789 19.04 -2.94 -10.52
CA ALA A 789 19.61 -2.46 -11.78
C ALA A 789 18.60 -2.62 -12.93
N LEU A 790 18.56 -1.62 -13.81
CA LEU A 790 17.77 -1.62 -15.03
C LEU A 790 18.71 -1.66 -16.24
N PHE A 791 18.55 -2.70 -17.06
CA PHE A 791 19.26 -2.88 -18.32
C PHE A 791 18.34 -2.52 -19.47
N GLY A 792 18.83 -1.69 -20.39
CA GLY A 792 17.99 -1.17 -21.46
C GLY A 792 17.77 -2.18 -22.58
N ALA A 793 16.59 -2.16 -23.18
CA ALA A 793 16.26 -2.94 -24.37
C ALA A 793 16.31 -2.07 -25.65
N PRO A 794 16.66 -2.65 -26.82
CA PRO A 794 16.40 -2.02 -28.12
C PRO A 794 14.93 -1.58 -28.23
N PRO A 795 14.63 -0.55 -29.03
CA PRO A 795 13.27 -0.03 -29.10
C PRO A 795 12.32 -1.11 -29.64
N ALA A 796 11.08 -1.12 -29.15
CA ALA A 796 10.06 -1.98 -29.71
C ALA A 796 9.79 -1.58 -31.18
N PRO A 797 9.63 -2.57 -32.09
CA PRO A 797 9.57 -2.29 -33.53
C PRO A 797 8.35 -1.46 -33.94
N GLY A 798 7.25 -1.50 -33.18
CA GLY A 798 5.98 -0.86 -33.54
C GLY A 798 5.37 -1.42 -34.84
N THR A 799 4.47 -0.67 -35.46
CA THR A 799 3.77 -1.08 -36.68
C THR A 799 3.67 0.06 -37.69
N LEU A 800 3.86 -0.25 -38.98
CA LEU A 800 3.61 0.67 -40.07
C LEU A 800 2.17 0.56 -40.57
N SER A 801 1.55 1.70 -40.85
CA SER A 801 0.19 1.82 -41.39
C SER A 801 0.12 2.91 -42.45
N SER A 802 -0.92 2.90 -43.29
CA SER A 802 -1.12 3.95 -44.29
C SER A 802 -2.59 4.32 -44.47
N THR A 803 -2.86 5.58 -44.80
CA THR A 803 -4.21 6.09 -45.13
C THR A 803 -4.60 5.84 -46.60
N SER A 804 -3.77 5.19 -47.40
CA SER A 804 -4.05 4.92 -48.81
C SER A 804 -5.37 4.14 -48.99
N GLY A 805 -6.31 4.70 -49.76
CA GLY A 805 -7.63 4.13 -49.96
C GLY A 805 -8.72 4.60 -48.98
N HIS A 806 -8.39 5.33 -47.91
CA HIS A 806 -9.39 5.86 -46.96
C HIS A 806 -10.36 6.84 -47.62
N SER A 807 -9.92 7.61 -48.62
CA SER A 807 -10.76 8.50 -49.43
C SER A 807 -11.63 7.76 -50.46
N GLY A 808 -11.52 6.43 -50.53
CA GLY A 808 -12.07 5.60 -51.60
C GLY A 808 -11.19 5.52 -52.86
N LEU A 809 -10.09 6.29 -52.92
CA LEU A 809 -9.10 6.26 -54.00
C LEU A 809 -7.72 5.90 -53.47
N ARG A 810 -6.92 5.17 -54.27
CA ARG A 810 -5.48 4.99 -54.06
C ARG A 810 -4.73 5.86 -55.07
N ASP A 811 -4.88 7.17 -54.92
CA ASP A 811 -4.47 8.21 -55.86
C ASP A 811 -3.00 8.64 -55.74
N GLY A 812 -2.26 8.03 -54.81
CA GLY A 812 -0.85 8.32 -54.57
C GLY A 812 -0.62 9.49 -53.62
N ASN A 813 -1.68 9.99 -52.96
CA ASN A 813 -1.59 10.85 -51.79
C ASN A 813 -2.04 10.06 -50.56
N HIS A 814 -1.11 9.77 -49.66
CA HIS A 814 -1.39 9.03 -48.44
C HIS A 814 -0.35 9.37 -47.38
N SER A 815 -0.73 9.17 -46.13
CA SER A 815 0.20 9.21 -45.00
C SER A 815 0.73 7.80 -44.76
N VAL A 816 1.97 7.69 -44.32
CA VAL A 816 2.52 6.48 -43.71
C VAL A 816 2.88 6.81 -42.28
N SER A 817 2.37 6.01 -41.35
CA SER A 817 2.58 6.22 -39.92
C SER A 817 3.22 5.00 -39.28
N TRP A 818 4.26 5.21 -38.50
CA TRP A 818 4.77 4.27 -37.52
C TRP A 818 4.06 4.52 -36.18
N ASN A 819 3.46 3.46 -35.62
CA ASN A 819 2.76 3.52 -34.34
C ASN A 819 3.36 2.47 -33.39
N LEU A 820 3.78 2.93 -32.23
CA LEU A 820 4.16 2.11 -31.08
C LEU A 820 3.09 2.29 -30.01
N TRP A 821 2.40 1.21 -29.64
CA TRP A 821 1.34 1.25 -28.64
C TRP A 821 1.87 1.01 -27.23
N TRP A 822 2.85 0.12 -27.08
CA TRP A 822 3.53 -0.23 -25.83
C TRP A 822 4.93 -0.80 -26.13
N GLY A 823 5.85 -0.70 -25.18
CA GLY A 823 7.22 -1.22 -25.24
C GLY A 823 8.30 -0.13 -25.32
N SER A 824 9.56 -0.53 -25.23
CA SER A 824 10.69 0.40 -25.09
C SER A 824 10.71 1.46 -26.18
N ASN A 825 10.70 2.73 -25.78
CA ASN A 825 10.62 3.85 -26.68
C ASN A 825 11.83 4.00 -27.60
N ALA A 826 11.56 4.51 -28.80
CA ALA A 826 12.56 4.98 -29.73
C ALA A 826 12.97 6.42 -29.40
N SER A 827 14.24 6.74 -29.66
CA SER A 827 14.78 8.11 -29.66
C SER A 827 14.81 8.73 -31.06
N GLU A 828 14.76 7.91 -32.10
CA GLU A 828 14.72 8.35 -33.50
C GLU A 828 14.03 7.27 -34.36
N VAL A 829 13.22 7.72 -35.33
CA VAL A 829 12.52 6.87 -36.29
C VAL A 829 12.83 7.38 -37.70
N THR A 830 13.32 6.51 -38.57
CA THR A 830 13.49 6.81 -40.00
C THR A 830 12.58 5.90 -40.83
N ILE A 831 11.71 6.50 -41.64
CA ILE A 831 10.82 5.81 -42.59
C ILE A 831 11.46 5.87 -43.98
N TYR A 832 11.48 4.72 -44.67
CA TYR A 832 12.01 4.57 -46.02
C TYR A 832 10.90 4.20 -47.00
N GLU A 833 11.02 4.66 -48.25
CA GLU A 833 10.23 4.21 -49.40
C GLU A 833 11.16 3.52 -50.39
N ASN A 834 10.91 2.24 -50.70
CA ASN A 834 11.73 1.42 -51.60
C ASN A 834 13.23 1.47 -51.27
N GLY A 835 13.57 1.57 -49.98
CA GLY A 835 14.95 1.64 -49.48
C GLY A 835 15.56 3.03 -49.37
N GLU A 836 14.88 4.09 -49.83
CA GLU A 836 15.35 5.48 -49.72
C GLU A 836 14.62 6.20 -48.56
N PRO A 837 15.33 6.94 -47.68
CA PRO A 837 14.71 7.61 -46.55
C PRO A 837 13.78 8.73 -47.02
N VAL A 838 12.54 8.73 -46.50
CA VAL A 838 11.52 9.75 -46.81
C VAL A 838 11.18 10.64 -45.60
N HIS A 839 11.43 10.18 -44.38
CA HIS A 839 11.24 10.96 -43.15
C HIS A 839 12.14 10.45 -42.03
N THR A 840 12.71 11.36 -41.24
CA THR A 840 13.44 11.03 -40.00
C THR A 840 12.97 11.98 -38.91
N GLU A 841 12.63 11.44 -37.75
CA GLU A 841 12.14 12.21 -36.61
C GLU A 841 12.79 11.74 -35.32
N ARG A 842 13.26 12.69 -34.51
CA ARG A 842 13.76 12.43 -33.16
C ARG A 842 12.64 12.57 -32.15
N LEU A 843 12.61 11.65 -31.20
CA LEU A 843 11.57 11.53 -30.19
C LEU A 843 12.17 11.71 -28.80
N THR A 844 11.35 12.19 -27.87
CA THR A 844 11.65 12.11 -26.44
C THR A 844 11.44 10.66 -25.99
N VAL A 845 12.41 10.11 -25.27
CA VAL A 845 12.30 8.79 -24.65
C VAL A 845 11.61 8.97 -23.29
N ASP A 846 10.47 8.33 -23.10
CA ASP A 846 9.65 8.44 -21.90
C ASP A 846 9.16 7.04 -21.47
N GLY A 847 10.12 6.16 -21.16
CA GLY A 847 9.85 4.76 -20.83
C GLY A 847 9.19 4.01 -21.99
N ASN A 848 7.90 3.68 -21.81
CA ASN A 848 7.13 2.79 -22.70
C ASN A 848 5.82 3.39 -23.19
N ALA A 849 5.67 4.71 -23.07
CA ALA A 849 4.50 5.42 -23.55
C ALA A 849 4.31 5.19 -25.06
N SER A 850 3.06 5.28 -25.53
CA SER A 850 2.80 5.17 -26.96
C SER A 850 3.53 6.27 -27.75
N GLN A 851 4.13 5.92 -28.88
CA GLN A 851 4.78 6.87 -29.77
C GLN A 851 4.19 6.76 -31.18
N THR A 852 4.12 7.87 -31.90
CA THR A 852 3.64 7.88 -33.28
C THR A 852 4.43 8.87 -34.11
N VAL A 853 4.87 8.44 -35.29
CA VAL A 853 5.54 9.26 -36.29
C VAL A 853 4.79 9.09 -37.61
N SER A 854 4.38 10.19 -38.24
CA SER A 854 3.62 10.15 -39.48
C SER A 854 4.19 11.09 -40.52
N VAL A 855 4.30 10.62 -41.76
CA VAL A 855 4.73 11.41 -42.91
C VAL A 855 3.65 11.40 -43.99
N ASP A 856 3.31 12.58 -44.50
CA ASP A 856 2.43 12.74 -45.65
C ASP A 856 3.22 12.62 -46.95
N LEU A 857 2.82 11.69 -47.80
CA LEU A 857 3.43 11.41 -49.10
C LEU A 857 2.43 11.79 -50.19
N THR A 858 2.90 12.57 -51.17
CA THR A 858 2.06 13.06 -52.26
C THR A 858 2.69 12.78 -53.63
N GLY A 859 1.84 12.64 -54.65
CA GLY A 859 2.28 12.57 -56.04
C GLY A 859 2.90 11.25 -56.47
N ARG A 860 2.55 10.14 -55.81
CA ARG A 860 2.96 8.79 -56.24
C ARG A 860 2.14 8.35 -57.45
N VAL A 861 2.82 7.80 -58.45
CA VAL A 861 2.17 7.29 -59.67
C VAL A 861 1.65 5.87 -59.46
N ASN A 862 0.87 5.35 -60.41
CA ASN A 862 0.38 3.98 -60.34
C ASN A 862 1.55 2.99 -60.22
N GLY A 863 1.53 2.19 -59.15
CA GLY A 863 2.69 1.40 -58.76
C GLY A 863 2.50 0.70 -57.43
N THR A 864 3.52 -0.03 -57.01
CA THR A 864 3.61 -0.65 -55.69
C THR A 864 4.80 -0.03 -54.99
N TYR A 865 4.57 0.48 -53.78
CA TYR A 865 5.55 1.16 -52.95
C TYR A 865 5.71 0.35 -51.66
N GLU A 866 6.94 -0.01 -51.34
CA GLU A 866 7.26 -0.67 -50.08
C GLU A 866 7.78 0.38 -49.10
N TYR A 867 7.21 0.39 -47.90
CA TYR A 867 7.66 1.23 -46.79
C TYR A 867 8.27 0.36 -45.71
N THR A 868 9.44 0.77 -45.24
CA THR A 868 10.11 0.17 -44.07
C THR A 868 10.44 1.28 -43.07
N ALA A 869 10.79 0.90 -41.85
CA ALA A 869 11.35 1.85 -40.89
C ALA A 869 12.53 1.24 -40.14
N GLU A 870 13.42 2.12 -39.70
CA GLU A 870 14.46 1.85 -38.72
C GLU A 870 14.13 2.70 -37.49
N VAL A 871 13.95 2.06 -36.35
CA VAL A 871 13.68 2.72 -35.08
C VAL A 871 14.84 2.46 -34.15
N VAL A 872 15.38 3.50 -33.52
CA VAL A 872 16.60 3.41 -32.71
C VAL A 872 16.47 4.09 -31.36
N ASN A 873 17.08 3.52 -30.34
CA ASN A 873 17.31 4.16 -29.05
C ASN A 873 18.79 3.98 -28.64
N GLY A 874 19.16 4.44 -27.45
CA GLY A 874 20.53 4.29 -26.93
C GLY A 874 21.00 2.83 -26.77
N GLN A 875 20.08 1.86 -26.88
CA GLN A 875 20.29 0.42 -26.66
C GLN A 875 20.29 -0.39 -27.95
N GLY A 876 19.92 0.18 -29.10
CA GLY A 876 19.96 -0.52 -30.37
C GLY A 876 18.93 -0.06 -31.39
N SER A 877 18.67 -0.91 -32.38
CA SER A 877 17.69 -0.67 -33.43
C SER A 877 16.69 -1.81 -33.55
N ALA A 878 15.50 -1.49 -34.03
CA ALA A 878 14.50 -2.46 -34.46
C ALA A 878 13.88 -2.06 -35.80
N HIS A 879 13.24 -3.04 -36.43
CA HIS A 879 12.62 -2.87 -37.75
C HIS A 879 11.19 -3.42 -37.73
N PRO A 880 10.16 -2.55 -37.80
CA PRO A 880 8.79 -3.01 -37.99
C PRO A 880 8.62 -3.78 -39.30
N LYS A 881 7.59 -4.62 -39.35
CA LYS A 881 7.22 -5.35 -40.57
C LYS A 881 7.00 -4.34 -41.72
N PRO A 882 7.55 -4.58 -42.93
CA PRO A 882 7.35 -3.71 -44.07
C PRO A 882 5.86 -3.54 -44.42
N LEU A 883 5.49 -2.35 -44.89
CA LEU A 883 4.15 -2.02 -45.37
C LEU A 883 4.17 -1.84 -46.88
N THR A 884 3.39 -2.63 -47.61
CA THR A 884 3.22 -2.46 -49.06
C THR A 884 1.96 -1.65 -49.36
N VAL A 885 2.12 -0.51 -50.03
CA VAL A 885 1.01 0.33 -50.53
C VAL A 885 0.94 0.24 -52.05
N LYS A 886 -0.25 -0.07 -52.56
CA LYS A 886 -0.50 -0.12 -54.01
C LYS A 886 -1.29 1.10 -54.44
N VAL A 887 -0.69 1.93 -55.28
CA VAL A 887 -1.33 3.09 -55.91
C VAL A 887 -1.93 2.64 -57.24
N THR A 888 -3.23 2.84 -57.43
CA THR A 888 -3.98 2.36 -58.61
C THR A 888 -4.78 3.44 -59.31
N ASP A 889 -4.99 4.57 -58.65
CA ASP A 889 -5.90 5.62 -59.10
C ASP A 889 -5.17 6.96 -59.26
N ALA A 890 -3.85 6.99 -59.43
CA ALA A 890 -3.10 8.25 -59.54
C ALA A 890 -3.38 8.98 -60.86
N GLU A 891 -3.65 8.25 -61.93
CA GLU A 891 -4.07 8.83 -63.21
C GLU A 891 -5.47 9.44 -63.13
N PRO A 892 -5.80 10.46 -63.97
CA PRO A 892 -7.10 11.10 -63.90
C PRO A 892 -8.26 10.14 -64.15
N GLY A 893 -9.39 10.33 -63.46
CA GLY A 893 -10.62 9.59 -63.74
C GLY A 893 -11.04 9.76 -65.21
N THR A 894 -11.46 8.67 -65.85
CA THR A 894 -11.79 8.71 -67.28
C THR A 894 -13.02 9.59 -67.54
N PRO A 895 -12.91 10.65 -68.35
CA PRO A 895 -14.05 11.51 -68.64
C PRO A 895 -15.06 10.83 -69.56
N LYS A 896 -16.34 11.11 -69.35
CA LYS A 896 -17.43 10.72 -70.24
C LYS A 896 -17.80 11.89 -71.15
N LEU A 897 -17.72 11.66 -72.46
CA LEU A 897 -18.13 12.64 -73.45
C LEU A 897 -19.64 12.64 -73.72
N SER A 898 -20.16 13.82 -74.03
CA SER A 898 -21.50 14.07 -74.58
C SER A 898 -21.47 15.30 -75.50
N SER A 899 -22.52 15.52 -76.28
CA SER A 899 -22.71 16.76 -77.04
C SER A 899 -24.17 17.17 -77.05
N ASP A 900 -24.42 18.46 -77.23
CA ASP A 900 -25.76 19.04 -77.34
C ASP A 900 -26.22 19.23 -78.80
N ASN A 901 -25.61 18.51 -79.75
CA ASN A 901 -25.91 18.58 -81.19
C ASN A 901 -27.24 17.89 -81.55
N TRP A 902 -28.35 18.29 -80.94
CA TRP A 902 -29.66 17.70 -81.15
C TRP A 902 -30.29 18.11 -82.49
N ASP A 903 -29.99 19.33 -82.94
CA ASP A 903 -30.45 19.96 -84.20
C ASP A 903 -29.57 19.65 -85.40
N LYS A 904 -28.31 19.25 -85.18
CA LYS A 904 -27.34 18.76 -86.19
C LYS A 904 -26.88 19.83 -87.17
N ASP A 905 -26.89 21.09 -86.75
CA ASP A 905 -26.61 22.26 -87.59
C ASP A 905 -25.11 22.55 -87.79
N GLY A 906 -24.23 21.82 -87.09
CA GLY A 906 -22.78 21.97 -87.17
C GLY A 906 -22.18 22.95 -86.15
N ALA A 907 -22.98 23.44 -85.20
CA ALA A 907 -22.56 24.23 -84.05
C ALA A 907 -23.05 23.57 -82.74
N TYR A 908 -22.14 23.01 -81.96
CA TYR A 908 -22.48 22.29 -80.73
C TYR A 908 -21.35 22.32 -79.71
N THR A 909 -21.66 22.08 -78.45
CA THR A 909 -20.71 21.94 -77.35
C THR A 909 -20.42 20.47 -77.10
N VAL A 910 -19.15 20.07 -77.20
CA VAL A 910 -18.68 18.80 -76.67
C VAL A 910 -18.40 18.98 -75.19
N THR A 911 -19.09 18.23 -74.34
CA THR A 911 -18.93 18.25 -72.88
C THR A 911 -18.25 16.97 -72.41
N ALA A 912 -17.18 17.11 -71.63
CA ALA A 912 -16.53 16.02 -70.92
C ALA A 912 -16.85 16.12 -69.42
N ASP A 913 -17.44 15.08 -68.86
CA ASP A 913 -17.79 14.96 -67.45
C ASP A 913 -16.98 13.83 -66.79
N MET A 914 -16.17 14.16 -65.79
CA MET A 914 -15.59 13.20 -64.85
C MET A 914 -16.30 13.37 -63.51
N TRP A 915 -17.13 12.41 -63.12
CA TRP A 915 -18.02 12.57 -61.96
C TRP A 915 -17.37 12.25 -60.61
N TRP A 916 -16.32 11.42 -60.62
CA TRP A 916 -15.58 10.97 -59.44
C TRP A 916 -14.25 10.36 -59.90
N GLY A 917 -13.20 10.50 -59.09
CA GLY A 917 -11.86 9.99 -59.37
C GLY A 917 -10.77 11.05 -59.18
N THR A 918 -9.52 10.67 -59.45
CA THR A 918 -8.40 11.61 -59.37
C THR A 918 -8.51 12.67 -60.45
N ASN A 919 -8.30 13.92 -60.08
CA ASN A 919 -8.50 15.04 -60.97
C ASN A 919 -7.35 15.21 -61.97
N ALA A 920 -7.70 15.66 -63.17
CA ALA A 920 -6.77 16.15 -64.17
C ALA A 920 -6.32 17.58 -63.83
N THR A 921 -5.12 17.94 -64.26
CA THR A 921 -4.61 19.33 -64.22
C THR A 921 -4.60 19.97 -65.61
N SER A 922 -4.77 19.20 -66.68
CA SER A 922 -4.97 19.70 -68.03
C SER A 922 -5.80 18.72 -68.88
N TRP A 923 -6.31 19.20 -70.01
CA TRP A 923 -7.10 18.40 -70.94
C TRP A 923 -6.83 18.79 -72.38
N ARG A 924 -7.08 17.86 -73.31
CA ARG A 924 -7.18 18.16 -74.75
C ARG A 924 -8.32 17.39 -75.41
N LEU A 925 -8.97 18.02 -76.38
CA LEU A 925 -10.01 17.43 -77.20
C LEU A 925 -9.45 17.12 -78.59
N LEU A 926 -9.56 15.85 -78.98
CA LEU A 926 -9.18 15.34 -80.29
C LEU A 926 -10.44 15.15 -81.14
N GLU A 927 -10.41 15.57 -82.40
CA GLU A 927 -11.39 15.29 -83.45
C GLU A 927 -10.71 14.46 -84.53
N ASP A 928 -11.23 13.25 -84.80
CA ASP A 928 -10.68 12.31 -85.78
C ASP A 928 -9.15 12.07 -85.61
N GLY A 929 -8.68 12.15 -84.36
CA GLY A 929 -7.28 11.98 -83.96
C GLY A 929 -6.42 13.25 -84.02
N VAL A 930 -6.98 14.40 -84.38
CA VAL A 930 -6.29 15.70 -84.44
C VAL A 930 -6.75 16.59 -83.29
N GLU A 931 -5.82 17.21 -82.58
CA GLU A 931 -6.13 18.16 -81.49
C GLU A 931 -6.83 19.41 -82.04
N ILE A 932 -7.98 19.74 -81.44
CA ILE A 932 -8.77 20.91 -81.81
C ILE A 932 -8.94 21.91 -80.67
N ALA A 933 -8.71 21.50 -79.41
CA ALA A 933 -8.71 22.37 -78.24
C ALA A 933 -7.91 21.76 -77.08
N THR A 934 -7.38 22.60 -76.20
CA THR A 934 -6.63 22.22 -75.00
C THR A 934 -6.83 23.27 -73.90
N GLY A 935 -6.59 22.93 -72.64
CA GLY A 935 -6.63 23.87 -71.53
C GLY A 935 -6.20 23.27 -70.19
N ASP A 936 -6.03 24.13 -69.20
CA ASP A 936 -5.68 23.76 -67.82
C ASP A 936 -6.93 23.53 -66.95
N LEU A 937 -6.77 22.76 -65.88
CA LEU A 937 -7.78 22.48 -64.86
C LEU A 937 -7.17 22.64 -63.46
N ALA A 938 -7.97 23.17 -62.54
CA ALA A 938 -7.65 23.08 -61.11
C ALA A 938 -8.05 21.69 -60.60
N ALA A 939 -7.11 21.01 -59.95
CA ALA A 939 -7.37 19.73 -59.31
C ALA A 939 -8.05 19.93 -57.94
N ALA A 940 -9.11 19.16 -57.69
CA ALA A 940 -9.86 19.10 -56.45
C ALA A 940 -10.30 17.65 -56.14
N THR A 941 -9.39 16.68 -56.29
CA THR A 941 -9.64 15.24 -56.05
C THR A 941 -10.36 15.03 -54.71
N PRO A 942 -11.42 14.19 -54.63
CA PRO A 942 -12.03 13.37 -55.68
C PRO A 942 -13.23 14.04 -56.39
N ALA A 943 -13.35 15.37 -56.35
CA ALA A 943 -14.51 16.09 -56.87
C ALA A 943 -14.67 15.94 -58.39
N ALA A 944 -15.89 16.16 -58.88
CA ALA A 944 -16.20 16.10 -60.29
C ALA A 944 -15.49 17.23 -61.09
N GLN A 945 -15.06 16.92 -62.31
CA GLN A 945 -14.51 17.88 -63.26
C GLN A 945 -15.33 17.90 -64.55
N ARG A 946 -15.54 19.10 -65.10
CA ARG A 946 -16.29 19.30 -66.34
C ARG A 946 -15.54 20.24 -67.28
N VAL A 947 -15.41 19.82 -68.52
CA VAL A 947 -14.89 20.64 -69.62
C VAL A 947 -15.98 20.79 -70.68
N ARG A 948 -16.15 22.00 -71.23
CA ARG A 948 -17.07 22.31 -72.33
C ARG A 948 -16.31 23.00 -73.45
N VAL A 949 -16.35 22.41 -74.64
CA VAL A 949 -15.67 22.95 -75.81
C VAL A 949 -16.71 23.25 -76.90
N PRO A 950 -16.91 24.52 -77.28
CA PRO A 950 -17.74 24.84 -78.43
C PRO A 950 -17.03 24.40 -79.72
N VAL A 951 -17.76 23.71 -80.58
CA VAL A 951 -17.34 23.27 -81.92
C VAL A 951 -18.28 23.91 -82.93
N GLU A 952 -17.72 24.66 -83.87
CA GLU A 952 -18.50 25.43 -84.85
C GLU A 952 -18.03 25.15 -86.29
N GLY A 953 -18.92 25.42 -87.25
CA GLY A 953 -18.60 25.40 -88.67
C GLY A 953 -18.33 24.01 -89.25
N ARG A 954 -18.84 22.95 -88.62
CA ARG A 954 -18.72 21.58 -89.14
C ARG A 954 -19.71 21.35 -90.29
N THR A 955 -19.23 20.71 -91.35
CA THR A 955 -20.06 20.40 -92.53
C THR A 955 -20.73 19.05 -92.36
N ALA A 956 -21.69 18.70 -93.23
CA ALA A 956 -22.40 17.42 -93.15
C ALA A 956 -21.41 16.24 -93.14
N GLY A 957 -21.44 15.44 -92.07
CA GLY A 957 -20.40 14.46 -91.78
C GLY A 957 -20.56 13.82 -90.40
N THR A 958 -19.73 12.82 -90.08
CA THR A 958 -19.64 12.26 -88.72
C THR A 958 -18.23 12.45 -88.20
N TYR A 959 -18.12 13.13 -87.07
CA TYR A 959 -16.87 13.49 -86.41
C TYR A 959 -16.71 12.68 -85.13
N ALA A 960 -15.53 12.12 -84.90
CA ALA A 960 -15.22 11.31 -83.72
C ALA A 960 -14.40 12.10 -82.71
N TYR A 961 -14.96 12.32 -81.52
CA TYR A 961 -14.31 13.06 -80.45
C TYR A 961 -13.74 12.15 -79.36
N VAL A 962 -12.55 12.49 -78.86
CA VAL A 962 -11.93 11.88 -77.68
C VAL A 962 -11.39 13.00 -76.79
N MET A 963 -11.74 12.96 -75.50
CA MET A 963 -11.19 13.86 -74.49
C MET A 963 -10.08 13.14 -73.76
N GLU A 964 -8.93 13.78 -73.64
CA GLU A 964 -7.81 13.29 -72.84
C GLU A 964 -7.62 14.20 -71.63
N PHE A 965 -7.61 13.61 -70.46
CA PHE A 965 -7.39 14.25 -69.16
C PHE A 965 -6.01 13.84 -68.66
N THR A 966 -5.18 14.82 -68.31
CA THR A 966 -3.77 14.60 -67.92
C THR A 966 -3.49 15.21 -66.55
N ASN A 967 -2.73 14.50 -65.72
CA ASN A 967 -2.10 15.03 -64.51
C ASN A 967 -0.62 14.59 -64.45
N HIS A 968 0.03 14.79 -63.31
CA HIS A 968 1.44 14.40 -63.11
C HIS A 968 1.69 12.89 -63.22
N ALA A 969 0.67 12.06 -63.00
CA ALA A 969 0.79 10.60 -62.99
C ALA A 969 0.51 9.97 -64.36
N GLY A 970 -0.23 10.64 -65.24
CA GLY A 970 -0.47 10.16 -66.59
C GLY A 970 -1.67 10.80 -67.28
N THR A 971 -2.12 10.17 -68.35
CA THR A 971 -3.22 10.63 -69.20
C THR A 971 -4.26 9.52 -69.37
N THR A 972 -5.53 9.84 -69.16
CA THR A 972 -6.65 8.95 -69.49
C THR A 972 -7.51 9.53 -70.61
N SER A 973 -8.00 8.65 -71.48
CA SER A 973 -8.78 9.04 -72.66
C SER A 973 -10.22 8.56 -72.54
N SER A 974 -11.19 9.43 -72.87
CA SER A 974 -12.60 9.06 -72.95
C SER A 974 -12.83 7.98 -74.01
N LYS A 975 -13.96 7.26 -73.91
CA LYS A 975 -14.48 6.55 -75.08
C LYS A 975 -14.78 7.55 -76.21
N THR A 976 -14.63 7.10 -77.45
CA THR A 976 -14.94 7.91 -78.62
C THR A 976 -16.43 8.28 -78.65
N HIS A 977 -16.74 9.58 -78.74
CA HIS A 977 -18.10 10.09 -78.92
C HIS A 977 -18.27 10.59 -80.35
N LYS A 978 -19.21 9.99 -81.10
CA LYS A 978 -19.45 10.37 -82.49
C LYS A 978 -20.60 11.36 -82.60
N VAL A 979 -20.38 12.44 -83.32
CA VAL A 979 -21.40 13.47 -83.58
C VAL A 979 -21.64 13.57 -85.07
N THR A 980 -22.90 13.46 -85.50
CA THR A 980 -23.30 13.56 -86.90
C THR A 980 -23.96 14.91 -87.18
N VAL A 981 -23.41 15.65 -88.13
CA VAL A 981 -23.92 16.91 -88.69
C VAL A 981 -24.60 16.61 -90.02
N ARG A 982 -25.72 17.29 -90.34
CA ARG A 982 -26.54 16.97 -91.53
C ARG A 982 -26.74 18.12 -92.49
#